data_AF-A0AAE5ZGN0-F1
#
_entry.id   AF-A0AAE5ZGN0-F1
#
_cell.length_a   1.000
_cell.length_b   1.000
_cell.length_c   1.000
_cell.angle_alpha   90.00
_cell.angle_beta   90.00
_cell.angle_gamma   90.00
#
_symmetry.space_group_name_H-M   'P 1'
#
loop_
_entity.id
_entity.type
_entity.pdbx_description
1 polymer ?
#
loop_
_entity_poly.entity_id
_entity_poly.type
_entity_poly.pdbx_seq_one_letter_code
_entity_poly.pdbx_strand_id
1 'polypeptide(L)'
;MTARRILVTSALPYANGQIHIGHLVEYIQTDIWVRFQRMMGNEVYYVGADDTHGTPVMLRAEKEGITPKALIDRVWTEHKRDFDSFLVSFDNYYSTDAEENRELCEKIYLALKAEDLIAEREVEQFFDPVKNMFLPDRFIKGECPKCGAKDQYGDSCEVCGTTYVPTDLKNPYSVVSGATPVRKSSAHYFFKLSDPRCETFLREWVADLAQPEAANKMQEWLGAEGEASTLSDWDISRDAPYFGFEIPGAPGKYFYVWLDAPIGYYASFQNLAAKKGIDFDAWVGPHSTAEQYHFIGKDILYFHTLFWPAMLRFSGYRTPTNVFAHGFLTVDGAKMSKSRGTFITAQSYVDTGMNPEWLRYYFAAKLNASMEDLDLNLDDFIARVNSDLIGKYVNIASRAAGFLVKRFEGKVDEAALAHPLLEQLRQAAPQVAHLYEAREYSKALRLVMELTDAVNAFVDTEKPWELAKDENKRAALHAACSVSLEAFRLLTVYLKPVVPNVAAGVERFLNVEPLDWRAIDKQLSAASPVQAYQHLMTRVDAKQVDALLAANRESLQATAAPAAAGAAIEPIADTITIDDFAKVDLRVAKIVECQKVEGSNKLLQLTLDLGEGRTRNVFSGIQSAYTPEQLVGKLTVVVANLAPRKMKFGVSEGMVLAASAADEKATPGLYILEPHEGAVPGMRIG
;
A
#
# COMPACT_ATOMS: atom_id res chain seq x y z
N MET A 1 -18.68 -34.77 -6.27
CA MET A 1 -17.48 -34.22 -6.94
C MET A 1 -16.27 -34.69 -6.17
N THR A 2 -15.23 -35.16 -6.86
CA THR A 2 -13.92 -35.41 -6.23
C THR A 2 -13.32 -34.08 -5.80
N ALA A 3 -12.80 -33.99 -4.57
CA ALA A 3 -12.18 -32.78 -4.07
C ALA A 3 -10.96 -32.41 -4.91
N ARG A 4 -10.89 -31.16 -5.38
CA ARG A 4 -9.72 -30.62 -6.10
C ARG A 4 -8.60 -30.33 -5.09
N ARG A 5 -7.36 -30.41 -5.55
CA ARG A 5 -6.17 -29.94 -4.80
C ARG A 5 -5.72 -28.63 -5.43
N ILE A 6 -5.72 -27.55 -4.66
CA ILE A 6 -5.53 -26.19 -5.16
C ILE A 6 -4.49 -25.45 -4.33
N LEU A 7 -3.39 -25.04 -4.95
CA LEU A 7 -2.39 -24.15 -4.38
C LEU A 7 -2.65 -22.74 -4.92
N VAL A 8 -2.85 -21.79 -4.02
CA VAL A 8 -3.15 -20.39 -4.35
C VAL A 8 -2.06 -19.50 -3.78
N THR A 9 -1.68 -18.48 -4.53
CA THR A 9 -0.79 -17.42 -4.03
C THR A 9 -1.33 -16.06 -4.43
N SER A 10 -0.90 -15.05 -3.67
CA SER A 10 -0.92 -13.64 -4.06
C SER A 10 0.51 -13.19 -4.33
N ALA A 11 0.73 -12.07 -4.99
CA ALA A 11 2.04 -11.47 -5.14
C ALA A 11 2.72 -11.29 -3.77
N LEU A 12 4.04 -11.44 -3.75
CA LEU A 12 4.82 -11.22 -2.52
C LEU A 12 4.98 -9.71 -2.32
N PRO A 13 4.49 -9.12 -1.21
CA PRO A 13 4.63 -7.69 -1.00
C PRO A 13 6.09 -7.38 -0.65
N TYR A 14 6.58 -6.29 -1.21
CA TYR A 14 7.99 -5.93 -1.09
C TYR A 14 8.31 -5.38 0.31
N ALA A 15 9.34 -5.90 0.97
CA ALA A 15 9.73 -5.60 2.35
C ALA A 15 10.41 -4.23 2.53
N ASN A 16 9.99 -3.25 1.76
CA ASN A 16 10.48 -1.87 1.78
C ASN A 16 9.36 -0.83 1.94
N GLY A 17 8.09 -1.25 2.01
CA GLY A 17 6.94 -0.39 2.25
C GLY A 17 6.03 -0.96 3.34
N GLN A 18 4.97 -0.23 3.66
CA GLN A 18 3.85 -0.75 4.46
C GLN A 18 2.76 -1.27 3.52
N ILE A 19 1.93 -2.19 4.01
CA ILE A 19 0.70 -2.58 3.30
C ILE A 19 -0.25 -1.38 3.22
N HIS A 20 -0.87 -1.23 2.07
CA HIS A 20 -1.85 -0.18 1.78
C HIS A 20 -3.07 -0.79 1.10
N ILE A 21 -4.18 -0.07 1.08
CA ILE A 21 -5.45 -0.62 0.57
C ILE A 21 -5.40 -1.07 -0.90
N GLY A 22 -4.48 -0.52 -1.70
CA GLY A 22 -4.19 -1.02 -3.05
C GLY A 22 -3.66 -2.47 -3.07
N HIS A 23 -2.78 -2.85 -2.13
CA HIS A 23 -2.35 -4.24 -1.97
C HIS A 23 -3.55 -5.10 -1.58
N LEU A 24 -4.38 -4.62 -0.66
CA LEU A 24 -5.53 -5.37 -0.15
C LEU A 24 -6.59 -5.70 -1.21
N VAL A 25 -6.62 -5.02 -2.37
CA VAL A 25 -7.44 -5.46 -3.50
C VAL A 25 -7.10 -6.90 -3.87
N GLU A 26 -5.82 -7.19 -4.05
CA GLU A 26 -5.32 -8.52 -4.43
C GLU A 26 -5.61 -9.57 -3.36
N TYR A 27 -5.18 -9.30 -2.12
CA TYR A 27 -5.27 -10.28 -1.04
C TYR A 27 -6.71 -10.55 -0.63
N ILE A 28 -7.59 -9.54 -0.64
CA ILE A 28 -9.02 -9.75 -0.37
C ILE A 28 -9.66 -10.52 -1.52
N GLN A 29 -9.36 -10.18 -2.78
CA GLN A 29 -9.88 -10.92 -3.94
C GLN A 29 -9.51 -12.40 -3.89
N THR A 30 -8.24 -12.67 -3.55
CA THR A 30 -7.68 -14.01 -3.42
C THR A 30 -8.34 -14.76 -2.26
N ASP A 31 -8.42 -14.13 -1.09
CA ASP A 31 -8.98 -14.73 0.12
C ASP A 31 -10.48 -15.07 -0.04
N ILE A 32 -11.26 -14.24 -0.74
CA ILE A 32 -12.66 -14.54 -1.09
C ILE A 32 -12.72 -15.84 -1.91
N TRP A 33 -11.87 -15.96 -2.94
CA TRP A 33 -11.84 -17.15 -3.78
C TRP A 33 -11.45 -18.39 -2.98
N VAL A 34 -10.38 -18.28 -2.17
CA VAL A 34 -9.87 -19.36 -1.31
C VAL A 34 -10.94 -19.83 -0.33
N ARG A 35 -11.65 -18.90 0.33
CA ARG A 35 -12.74 -19.22 1.26
C ARG A 35 -13.87 -19.94 0.55
N PHE A 36 -14.26 -19.48 -0.64
CA PHE A 36 -15.24 -20.16 -1.47
C PHE A 36 -14.79 -21.59 -1.83
N GLN A 37 -13.57 -21.77 -2.31
CA GLN A 37 -13.03 -23.11 -2.65
C GLN A 37 -13.00 -24.06 -1.45
N ARG A 38 -12.61 -23.57 -0.27
CA ARG A 38 -12.67 -24.35 0.98
C ARG A 38 -14.11 -24.71 1.35
N MET A 39 -15.06 -23.80 1.18
CA MET A 39 -16.49 -24.07 1.42
C MET A 39 -17.07 -25.10 0.45
N MET A 40 -16.51 -25.23 -0.76
CA MET A 40 -16.87 -26.28 -1.72
C MET A 40 -16.30 -27.67 -1.33
N GLY A 41 -15.43 -27.72 -0.31
CA GLY A 41 -14.80 -28.94 0.19
C GLY A 41 -13.53 -29.35 -0.57
N ASN A 42 -12.89 -28.41 -1.28
CA ASN A 42 -11.59 -28.64 -1.94
C ASN A 42 -10.45 -28.59 -0.91
N GLU A 43 -9.36 -29.31 -1.19
CA GLU A 43 -8.11 -29.16 -0.44
C GLU A 43 -7.37 -27.94 -0.99
N VAL A 44 -7.34 -26.85 -0.21
CA VAL A 44 -6.79 -25.57 -0.63
C VAL A 44 -5.67 -25.15 0.31
N TYR A 45 -4.51 -24.84 -0.24
CA TYR A 45 -3.44 -24.17 0.48
C TYR A 45 -3.23 -22.78 -0.11
N TYR A 46 -3.42 -21.75 0.71
CA TYR A 46 -3.13 -20.37 0.35
C TYR A 46 -1.83 -19.92 0.99
N VAL A 47 -0.78 -19.74 0.19
CA VAL A 47 0.55 -19.37 0.70
C VAL A 47 0.98 -18.00 0.20
N GLY A 48 1.68 -17.28 1.06
CA GLY A 48 2.32 -16.00 0.76
C GLY A 48 3.67 -15.89 1.45
N ALA A 49 4.37 -14.79 1.20
CA ALA A 49 5.64 -14.43 1.81
C ALA A 49 5.92 -12.96 1.55
N ASP A 50 6.85 -12.36 2.31
CA ASP A 50 7.46 -11.09 1.92
C ASP A 50 8.55 -11.30 0.86
N ASP A 51 8.60 -10.40 -0.13
CA ASP A 51 9.75 -10.24 -1.01
C ASP A 51 10.79 -9.34 -0.33
N THR A 52 11.90 -9.94 0.09
CA THR A 52 12.85 -9.37 1.05
C THR A 52 14.20 -8.97 0.48
N HIS A 53 14.53 -9.36 -0.75
CA HIS A 53 15.85 -9.12 -1.32
C HIS A 53 15.94 -7.82 -2.12
N GLY A 54 17.17 -7.41 -2.39
CA GLY A 54 17.46 -6.33 -3.34
C GLY A 54 18.05 -5.06 -2.75
N THR A 55 18.65 -4.27 -3.64
CA THR A 55 19.27 -2.97 -3.33
C THR A 55 18.36 -2.00 -2.57
N PRO A 56 17.03 -1.89 -2.86
CA PRO A 56 16.16 -1.00 -2.09
C PRO A 56 16.12 -1.33 -0.58
N VAL A 57 16.03 -2.62 -0.22
CA VAL A 57 15.97 -3.07 1.18
C VAL A 57 17.31 -2.77 1.87
N MET A 58 18.42 -3.10 1.20
CA MET A 58 19.76 -2.82 1.70
C MET A 58 19.97 -1.32 2.03
N LEU A 59 19.60 -0.44 1.10
CA LEU A 59 19.77 1.01 1.27
C LEU A 59 18.80 1.60 2.32
N ARG A 60 17.58 1.06 2.44
CA ARG A 60 16.67 1.47 3.53
C ARG A 60 17.23 1.07 4.89
N ALA A 61 17.74 -0.14 5.02
CA ALA A 61 18.34 -0.61 6.26
C ALA A 61 19.56 0.25 6.65
N GLU A 62 20.44 0.56 5.69
CA GLU A 62 21.57 1.48 5.90
C GLU A 62 21.09 2.87 6.36
N LYS A 63 20.06 3.44 5.70
CA LYS A 63 19.49 4.74 6.06
C LYS A 63 18.91 4.77 7.49
N GLU A 64 18.35 3.64 7.95
CA GLU A 64 17.81 3.49 9.30
C GLU A 64 18.86 3.07 10.33
N GLY A 65 20.11 2.82 9.93
CA GLY A 65 21.17 2.38 10.82
C GLY A 65 20.99 0.96 11.37
N ILE A 66 20.27 0.10 10.65
CA ILE A 66 20.00 -1.30 11.02
C ILE A 66 20.48 -2.26 9.94
N THR A 67 20.61 -3.55 10.26
CA THR A 67 20.91 -4.58 9.26
C THR A 67 19.71 -4.85 8.35
N PRO A 68 19.89 -5.28 7.09
CA PRO A 68 18.79 -5.71 6.22
C PRO A 68 17.89 -6.77 6.87
N LYS A 69 18.49 -7.74 7.59
CA LYS A 69 17.75 -8.79 8.31
C LYS A 69 16.78 -8.21 9.35
N ALA A 70 17.27 -7.33 10.21
CA ALA A 70 16.43 -6.64 11.19
C ALA A 70 15.30 -5.80 10.56
N LEU A 71 15.54 -5.19 9.39
CA LEU A 71 14.51 -4.47 8.65
C LEU A 71 13.40 -5.42 8.18
N ILE A 72 13.76 -6.51 7.51
CA ILE A 72 12.77 -7.45 6.95
C ILE A 72 12.02 -8.20 8.05
N ASP A 73 12.65 -8.52 9.18
CA ASP A 73 11.98 -9.18 10.30
C ASP A 73 10.92 -8.24 10.93
N ARG A 74 11.22 -6.93 11.01
CA ARG A 74 10.26 -5.92 11.47
C ARG A 74 9.10 -5.77 10.48
N VAL A 75 9.41 -5.60 9.19
CA VAL A 75 8.40 -5.40 8.14
C VAL A 75 7.49 -6.62 7.99
N TRP A 76 8.04 -7.83 8.07
CA TRP A 76 7.26 -9.06 8.07
C TRP A 76 6.21 -9.08 9.18
N THR A 77 6.59 -8.64 10.38
CA THR A 77 5.66 -8.56 11.52
C THR A 77 4.54 -7.54 11.26
N GLU A 78 4.88 -6.38 10.67
CA GLU A 78 3.92 -5.35 10.28
C GLU A 78 2.94 -5.87 9.21
N HIS A 79 3.46 -6.50 8.14
CA HIS A 79 2.68 -7.07 7.06
C HIS A 79 1.75 -8.18 7.55
N LYS A 80 2.27 -9.13 8.33
CA LYS A 80 1.47 -10.24 8.86
C LYS A 80 0.31 -9.74 9.74
N ARG A 81 0.58 -8.77 10.62
CA ARG A 81 -0.46 -8.10 11.43
C ARG A 81 -1.53 -7.47 10.54
N ASP A 82 -1.13 -6.75 9.50
CA ASP A 82 -2.05 -6.06 8.60
C ASP A 82 -2.93 -7.07 7.84
N PHE A 83 -2.35 -8.13 7.28
CA PHE A 83 -3.12 -9.20 6.62
C PHE A 83 -4.08 -9.93 7.56
N ASP A 84 -3.65 -10.22 8.80
CA ASP A 84 -4.51 -10.81 9.82
C ASP A 84 -5.68 -9.90 10.19
N SER A 85 -5.43 -8.59 10.29
CA SER A 85 -6.47 -7.60 10.57
C SER A 85 -7.52 -7.55 9.47
N PHE A 86 -7.12 -7.73 8.20
CA PHE A 86 -8.03 -7.83 7.05
C PHE A 86 -8.56 -9.25 6.78
N LEU A 87 -8.34 -10.16 7.72
CA LEU A 87 -8.86 -11.52 7.71
C LEU A 87 -8.38 -12.34 6.51
N VAL A 88 -7.18 -12.05 5.98
CA VAL A 88 -6.56 -12.82 4.91
C VAL A 88 -6.08 -14.15 5.48
N SER A 89 -6.63 -15.25 4.98
CA SER A 89 -6.50 -16.57 5.60
C SER A 89 -5.41 -17.43 4.99
N PHE A 90 -4.17 -16.93 5.04
CA PHE A 90 -2.98 -17.70 4.65
C PHE A 90 -2.85 -18.98 5.49
N ASP A 91 -2.60 -20.11 4.82
CA ASP A 91 -2.12 -21.33 5.46
C ASP A 91 -0.65 -21.24 5.85
N ASN A 92 0.13 -20.44 5.12
CA ASN A 92 1.50 -20.07 5.46
C ASN A 92 1.82 -18.67 4.92
N TYR A 93 2.46 -17.84 5.74
CA TYR A 93 3.01 -16.56 5.34
C TYR A 93 4.49 -16.55 5.72
N TYR A 94 5.38 -16.42 4.74
CA TYR A 94 6.80 -16.72 4.91
C TYR A 94 7.70 -15.57 4.42
N SER A 95 8.91 -15.86 3.95
CA SER A 95 9.87 -14.87 3.45
C SER A 95 10.68 -15.45 2.28
N THR A 96 11.12 -14.60 1.35
CA THR A 96 12.08 -15.00 0.30
C THR A 96 13.51 -15.18 0.85
N ASP A 97 13.88 -14.50 1.94
CA ASP A 97 15.14 -14.71 2.69
C ASP A 97 15.00 -15.92 3.62
N ALA A 98 14.91 -17.10 3.01
CA ALA A 98 14.76 -18.38 3.68
C ALA A 98 15.62 -19.46 3.05
N GLU A 99 16.01 -20.44 3.87
CA GLU A 99 16.84 -21.58 3.45
C GLU A 99 16.18 -22.37 2.31
N GLU A 100 14.89 -22.68 2.43
CA GLU A 100 14.12 -23.38 1.39
C GLU A 100 14.15 -22.63 0.06
N ASN A 101 14.07 -21.29 0.10
CA ASN A 101 14.12 -20.48 -1.12
C ASN A 101 15.51 -20.49 -1.73
N ARG A 102 16.58 -20.41 -0.91
CA ARG A 102 17.95 -20.51 -1.39
C ARG A 102 18.18 -21.82 -2.14
N GLU A 103 17.85 -22.95 -1.50
CA GLU A 103 18.01 -24.28 -2.10
C GLU A 103 17.22 -24.43 -3.41
N LEU A 104 15.98 -23.92 -3.46
CA LEU A 104 15.16 -23.95 -4.67
C LEU A 104 15.72 -23.04 -5.78
N CYS A 105 16.21 -21.84 -5.46
CA CYS A 105 16.88 -20.95 -6.40
C CYS A 105 18.11 -21.61 -7.02
N GLU A 106 18.97 -22.20 -6.19
CA GLU A 106 20.15 -22.91 -6.66
C GLU A 106 19.77 -24.09 -7.57
N LYS A 107 18.79 -24.90 -7.16
CA LYS A 107 18.30 -26.04 -7.93
C LYS A 107 17.71 -25.63 -9.29
N ILE A 108 16.87 -24.60 -9.31
CA ILE A 108 16.27 -24.08 -10.55
C ILE A 108 17.34 -23.51 -11.47
N TYR A 109 18.25 -22.69 -10.94
CA TYR A 109 19.35 -22.12 -11.73
C TYR A 109 20.24 -23.20 -12.34
N LEU A 110 20.64 -24.21 -11.56
CA LEU A 110 21.49 -25.30 -12.04
C LEU A 110 20.78 -26.16 -13.10
N ALA A 111 19.47 -26.38 -12.96
CA ALA A 111 18.67 -27.07 -13.98
C ALA A 111 18.61 -26.27 -15.29
N LEU A 112 18.31 -24.97 -15.22
CA LEU A 112 18.29 -24.09 -16.39
C LEU A 112 19.67 -23.99 -17.05
N LYS A 113 20.74 -23.99 -16.26
CA LYS A 113 22.12 -24.01 -16.77
C LYS A 113 22.43 -25.33 -17.49
N ALA A 114 21.97 -26.46 -16.96
CA ALA A 114 22.13 -27.77 -17.60
C ALA A 114 21.37 -27.87 -18.94
N GLU A 115 20.26 -27.14 -19.09
CA GLU A 115 19.48 -27.02 -20.33
C GLU A 115 20.06 -25.99 -21.33
N ASP A 116 21.24 -25.43 -21.07
CA ASP A 116 21.85 -24.33 -21.83
C ASP A 116 20.93 -23.10 -21.97
N LEU A 117 20.13 -22.81 -20.93
CA LEU A 117 19.26 -21.64 -20.88
C LEU A 117 19.82 -20.49 -20.04
N ILE A 118 21.08 -20.60 -19.59
CA ILE A 118 21.80 -19.54 -18.90
C ILE A 118 22.97 -19.08 -19.77
N ALA A 119 23.02 -17.79 -20.10
CA ALA A 119 24.12 -17.16 -20.83
C ALA A 119 24.91 -16.21 -19.93
N GLU A 120 26.23 -16.15 -20.09
CA GLU A 120 27.07 -15.14 -19.45
C GLU A 120 27.40 -14.04 -20.47
N ARG A 121 27.23 -12.77 -20.08
CA ARG A 121 27.48 -11.59 -20.93
C ARG A 121 28.11 -10.47 -20.11
N GLU A 122 29.03 -9.73 -20.71
CA GLU A 122 29.55 -8.49 -20.12
C GLU A 122 28.52 -7.35 -20.28
N VAL A 123 28.22 -6.67 -19.18
CA VAL A 123 27.32 -5.51 -19.14
C VAL A 123 28.09 -4.30 -18.62
N GLU A 124 28.00 -3.18 -19.33
CA GLU A 124 28.56 -1.89 -18.87
C GLU A 124 27.49 -1.14 -18.06
N GLN A 125 27.79 -0.84 -16.80
CA GLN A 125 26.90 -0.12 -15.89
C GLN A 125 27.63 1.01 -15.19
N PHE A 126 26.86 1.95 -14.62
CA PHE A 126 27.40 2.97 -13.74
C PHE A 126 27.77 2.38 -12.37
N PHE A 127 28.94 2.78 -11.88
CA PHE A 127 29.53 2.35 -10.63
C PHE A 127 29.82 3.58 -9.75
N ASP A 128 29.37 3.54 -8.50
CA ASP A 128 29.68 4.55 -7.50
C ASP A 128 31.04 4.24 -6.86
N PRO A 129 32.10 5.05 -7.09
CA PRO A 129 33.42 4.79 -6.55
C PRO A 129 33.54 5.05 -5.05
N VAL A 130 32.61 5.82 -4.45
CA VAL A 130 32.61 6.15 -3.01
C VAL A 130 31.91 5.04 -2.23
N LYS A 131 30.76 4.56 -2.74
CA LYS A 131 30.01 3.45 -2.13
C LYS A 131 30.49 2.08 -2.58
N ASN A 132 31.38 2.03 -3.58
CA ASN A 132 31.95 0.82 -4.14
C ASN A 132 30.87 -0.20 -4.57
N MET A 133 29.87 0.30 -5.31
CA MET A 133 28.73 -0.51 -5.76
C MET A 133 28.27 -0.09 -7.16
N PHE A 134 27.73 -1.03 -7.92
CA PHE A 134 26.99 -0.72 -9.14
C PHE A 134 25.67 -0.03 -8.79
N LEU A 135 25.26 0.93 -9.63
CA LEU A 135 24.06 1.71 -9.44
C LEU A 135 22.95 1.18 -10.36
N PRO A 136 21.86 0.64 -9.82
CA PRO A 136 20.64 0.45 -10.58
C PRO A 136 20.14 1.80 -11.13
N ASP A 137 19.45 1.77 -12.27
CA ASP A 137 19.03 2.96 -13.04
C ASP A 137 18.41 4.05 -12.17
N ARG A 138 17.47 3.69 -11.30
CA ARG A 138 16.78 4.62 -10.39
C ARG A 138 17.66 5.27 -9.32
N PHE A 139 18.90 4.81 -9.15
CA PHE A 139 19.90 5.39 -8.25
C PHE A 139 20.95 6.23 -8.99
N ILE A 140 20.76 6.46 -10.29
CA ILE A 140 21.50 7.45 -11.05
C ILE A 140 20.57 8.60 -11.36
N LYS A 141 21.07 9.81 -11.15
CA LYS A 141 20.47 11.04 -11.65
C LYS A 141 21.39 11.74 -12.61
N GLY A 142 20.83 12.56 -13.49
CA GLY A 142 21.60 13.46 -14.32
C GLY A 142 20.72 14.43 -15.07
N GLU A 143 21.28 15.00 -16.13
CA GLU A 143 20.59 15.85 -17.08
C GLU A 143 20.09 15.03 -18.26
N CYS A 144 18.85 15.27 -18.67
CA CYS A 144 18.25 14.62 -19.83
C CYS A 144 19.12 14.85 -21.07
N PRO A 145 19.54 13.79 -21.78
CA PRO A 145 20.37 13.94 -22.98
C PRO A 145 19.67 14.72 -24.10
N LYS A 146 18.33 14.70 -24.12
CA LYS A 146 17.49 15.38 -25.11
C LYS A 146 17.16 16.83 -24.78
N CYS A 147 16.52 17.11 -23.64
CA CYS A 147 16.02 18.45 -23.33
C CYS A 147 16.87 19.22 -22.31
N GLY A 148 17.88 18.60 -21.70
CA GLY A 148 18.73 19.23 -20.68
C GLY A 148 18.05 19.46 -19.33
N ALA A 149 16.84 18.91 -19.11
CA ALA A 149 16.20 18.94 -17.80
C ALA A 149 17.11 18.28 -16.75
N LYS A 150 17.30 18.95 -15.62
CA LYS A 150 18.17 18.48 -14.52
C LYS A 150 17.46 17.44 -13.65
N ASP A 151 18.23 16.70 -12.87
CA ASP A 151 17.76 15.77 -11.83
C ASP A 151 16.81 14.66 -12.32
N GLN A 152 16.99 14.21 -13.56
CA GLN A 152 16.24 13.11 -14.15
C GLN A 152 16.80 11.77 -13.68
N TYR A 153 15.91 10.83 -13.35
CA TYR A 153 16.27 9.52 -12.85
C TYR A 153 16.40 8.50 -14.00
N GLY A 154 17.41 7.62 -13.92
CA GLY A 154 17.46 6.39 -14.70
C GLY A 154 17.33 6.57 -16.21
N ASP A 155 16.33 5.92 -16.80
CA ASP A 155 16.16 5.69 -18.23
C ASP A 155 15.09 6.58 -18.89
N SER A 156 14.52 7.53 -18.15
CA SER A 156 13.42 8.36 -18.66
C SER A 156 13.44 9.79 -18.11
N CYS A 157 12.94 10.73 -18.91
CA CYS A 157 12.83 12.13 -18.53
C CYS A 157 11.36 12.48 -18.20
N GLU A 158 11.11 12.93 -16.98
CA GLU A 158 9.80 13.35 -16.48
C GLU A 158 9.32 14.68 -17.12
N VAL A 159 10.23 15.46 -17.71
CA VAL A 159 9.91 16.74 -18.35
C VAL A 159 9.50 16.59 -19.81
N CYS A 160 10.25 15.83 -20.60
CA CYS A 160 10.01 15.69 -22.05
C CYS A 160 9.51 14.29 -22.46
N GLY A 161 9.35 13.37 -21.51
CA GLY A 161 8.81 12.02 -21.74
C GLY A 161 9.70 11.10 -22.58
N THR A 162 10.92 11.51 -22.91
CA THR A 162 11.85 10.69 -23.71
C THR A 162 12.49 9.62 -22.84
N THR A 163 12.62 8.41 -23.38
CA THR A 163 13.39 7.31 -22.80
C THR A 163 14.80 7.24 -23.42
N TYR A 164 15.77 6.77 -22.66
CA TYR A 164 17.19 6.66 -23.04
C TYR A 164 17.87 5.60 -22.17
N VAL A 165 19.05 5.14 -22.57
CA VAL A 165 19.84 4.25 -21.71
C VAL A 165 20.36 5.09 -20.54
N PRO A 166 20.32 4.62 -19.28
CA PRO A 166 20.81 5.37 -18.13
C PRO A 166 22.22 5.94 -18.30
N THR A 167 23.10 5.21 -19.02
CA THR A 167 24.47 5.62 -19.36
C THR A 167 24.57 6.85 -20.27
N ASP A 168 23.45 7.28 -20.86
CA ASP A 168 23.35 8.48 -21.71
C ASP A 168 23.02 9.74 -20.92
N LEU A 169 22.69 9.64 -19.62
CA LEU A 169 22.51 10.80 -18.76
C LEU A 169 23.76 11.68 -18.77
N LYS A 170 23.56 12.98 -19.02
CA LYS A 170 24.64 13.97 -18.95
C LYS A 170 24.86 14.38 -17.50
N ASN A 171 26.11 14.69 -17.13
CA ASN A 171 26.48 15.05 -15.75
C ASN A 171 25.88 14.10 -14.69
N PRO A 172 26.06 12.76 -14.85
CA PRO A 172 25.43 11.82 -13.96
C PRO A 172 26.02 11.94 -12.55
N TYR A 173 25.19 11.70 -11.55
CA TYR A 173 25.60 11.60 -10.16
C TYR A 173 24.80 10.50 -9.45
N SER A 174 25.45 9.86 -8.48
CA SER A 174 24.87 8.83 -7.62
C SER A 174 23.84 9.44 -6.69
N VAL A 175 22.64 8.87 -6.65
CA VAL A 175 21.62 9.21 -5.64
C VAL A 175 22.04 8.75 -4.25
N VAL A 176 22.95 7.77 -4.15
CA VAL A 176 23.39 7.17 -2.89
C VAL A 176 24.47 8.03 -2.21
N SER A 177 25.46 8.53 -2.96
CA SER A 177 26.61 9.27 -2.40
C SER A 177 26.76 10.71 -2.91
N GLY A 178 26.09 11.08 -3.99
CA GLY A 178 26.33 12.33 -4.72
C GLY A 178 27.57 12.30 -5.63
N ALA A 179 28.36 11.22 -5.64
CA ALA A 179 29.56 11.12 -6.48
C ALA A 179 29.21 10.97 -7.97
N THR A 180 30.09 11.45 -8.85
CA THR A 180 30.00 11.16 -10.29
C THR A 180 30.30 9.67 -10.51
N PRO A 181 29.35 8.88 -11.05
CA PRO A 181 29.58 7.47 -11.29
C PRO A 181 30.52 7.27 -12.48
N VAL A 182 31.27 6.17 -12.44
CA VAL A 182 32.16 5.74 -13.54
C VAL A 182 31.55 4.55 -14.25
N ARG A 183 31.82 4.39 -15.54
CA ARG A 183 31.38 3.19 -16.26
C ARG A 183 32.31 2.03 -15.94
N LYS A 184 31.73 0.87 -15.66
CA LYS A 184 32.46 -0.36 -15.35
C LYS A 184 31.75 -1.54 -15.97
N SER A 185 32.52 -2.46 -16.55
CA SER A 185 32.00 -3.71 -17.09
C SER A 185 31.93 -4.78 -16.00
N SER A 186 30.92 -5.64 -16.12
CA SER A 186 30.68 -6.75 -15.20
C SER A 186 30.03 -7.93 -15.93
N ALA A 187 30.53 -9.14 -15.69
CA ALA A 187 29.89 -10.36 -16.17
C ALA A 187 28.54 -10.58 -15.47
N HIS A 188 27.47 -10.68 -16.24
CA HIS A 188 26.11 -10.95 -15.77
C HIS A 188 25.57 -12.24 -16.38
N TYR A 189 24.68 -12.90 -15.65
CA TYR A 189 24.00 -14.12 -16.06
C TYR A 189 22.60 -13.79 -16.54
N PHE A 190 22.26 -14.30 -17.72
CA PHE A 190 21.00 -14.07 -18.38
C PHE A 190 20.23 -15.38 -18.54
N PHE A 191 18.96 -15.40 -18.16
CA PHE A 191 18.03 -16.45 -18.58
C PHE A 191 17.64 -16.21 -20.05
N LYS A 192 17.88 -17.21 -20.90
CA LYS A 192 17.60 -17.17 -22.34
C LYS A 192 16.09 -17.29 -22.62
N LEU A 193 15.28 -16.33 -22.15
CA LEU A 193 13.83 -16.29 -22.39
C LEU A 193 13.50 -16.21 -23.89
N SER A 194 14.39 -15.63 -24.70
CA SER A 194 14.28 -15.57 -26.16
C SER A 194 14.65 -16.88 -26.87
N ASP A 195 15.02 -17.95 -26.13
CA ASP A 195 15.30 -19.25 -26.73
C ASP A 195 14.02 -19.81 -27.40
N PRO A 196 14.09 -20.31 -28.66
CA PRO A 196 12.91 -20.81 -29.38
C PRO A 196 12.10 -21.86 -28.63
N ARG A 197 12.74 -22.63 -27.73
CA ARG A 197 12.05 -23.60 -26.86
C ARG A 197 11.10 -22.91 -25.88
N CYS A 198 11.53 -21.81 -25.28
CA CYS A 198 10.72 -20.99 -24.39
C CYS A 198 9.56 -20.34 -25.14
N GLU A 199 9.82 -19.78 -26.32
CA GLU A 199 8.79 -19.13 -27.14
C GLU A 199 7.70 -20.11 -27.56
N THR A 200 8.08 -21.29 -28.05
CA THR A 200 7.14 -22.33 -28.47
C THR A 200 6.25 -22.75 -27.30
N PHE A 201 6.86 -23.03 -26.15
CA PHE A 201 6.13 -23.38 -24.94
C PHE A 201 5.15 -22.28 -24.49
N LEU A 202 5.59 -21.01 -24.48
CA LEU A 202 4.77 -19.90 -24.01
C LEU A 202 3.59 -19.61 -24.95
N ARG A 203 3.75 -19.79 -26.26
CA ARG A 203 2.67 -19.66 -27.25
C ARG A 203 1.57 -20.70 -27.06
N GLU A 204 1.93 -21.92 -26.66
CA GLU A 204 0.96 -22.95 -26.31
C GLU A 204 0.29 -22.65 -24.96
N TRP A 205 1.10 -22.29 -23.96
CA TRP A 205 0.63 -22.10 -22.59
C TRP A 205 -0.32 -20.89 -22.41
N VAL A 206 -0.11 -19.81 -23.17
CA VAL A 206 -0.95 -18.60 -23.07
C VAL A 206 -2.41 -18.82 -23.50
N ALA A 207 -2.66 -19.77 -24.39
CA ALA A 207 -4.00 -20.02 -24.94
C ALA A 207 -5.00 -20.45 -23.87
N ASP A 208 -4.51 -21.00 -22.74
CA ASP A 208 -5.32 -21.54 -21.65
C ASP A 208 -5.56 -20.52 -20.51
N LEU A 209 -5.09 -19.27 -20.65
CA LEU A 209 -5.36 -18.23 -19.65
C LEU A 209 -6.84 -17.83 -19.61
N ALA A 210 -7.37 -17.63 -18.41
CA ALA A 210 -8.80 -17.36 -18.22
C ALA A 210 -9.21 -15.94 -18.65
N GLN A 211 -8.27 -14.99 -18.68
CA GLN A 211 -8.52 -13.58 -18.96
C GLN A 211 -8.09 -13.23 -20.39
N PRO A 212 -9.01 -12.87 -21.29
CA PRO A 212 -8.69 -12.52 -22.67
C PRO A 212 -7.70 -11.36 -22.79
N GLU A 213 -7.80 -10.37 -21.90
CA GLU A 213 -6.91 -9.21 -21.90
C GLU A 213 -5.45 -9.59 -21.58
N ALA A 214 -5.25 -10.61 -20.74
CA ALA A 214 -3.93 -11.13 -20.39
C ALA A 214 -3.34 -11.91 -21.56
N ALA A 215 -4.15 -12.76 -22.18
CA ALA A 215 -3.77 -13.49 -23.39
C ALA A 215 -3.40 -12.53 -24.54
N ASN A 216 -4.18 -11.48 -24.75
CA ASN A 216 -3.91 -10.46 -25.77
C ASN A 216 -2.58 -9.72 -25.51
N LYS A 217 -2.31 -9.32 -24.25
CA LYS A 217 -1.03 -8.67 -23.89
C LYS A 217 0.16 -9.57 -24.10
N MET A 218 0.01 -10.87 -23.83
CA MET A 218 1.06 -11.83 -24.09
C MET A 218 1.29 -12.08 -25.58
N GLN A 219 0.23 -12.11 -26.40
CA GLN A 219 0.37 -12.18 -27.85
C GLN A 219 1.13 -10.97 -28.40
N GLU A 220 0.89 -9.76 -27.83
CA GLU A 220 1.66 -8.56 -28.17
C GLU A 220 3.16 -8.72 -27.85
N TRP A 221 3.51 -9.26 -26.68
CA TRP A 221 4.92 -9.49 -26.30
C TRP A 221 5.60 -10.62 -27.09
N LEU A 222 4.88 -11.70 -27.36
CA LEU A 222 5.39 -12.84 -28.13
C LEU A 222 5.49 -12.53 -29.63
N GLY A 223 4.77 -11.53 -30.14
CA GLY A 223 4.66 -11.26 -31.58
C GLY A 223 3.79 -12.28 -32.32
N ALA A 224 3.44 -12.00 -33.58
CA ALA A 224 2.61 -12.91 -34.37
C ALA A 224 3.35 -14.21 -34.76
N GLU A 225 2.59 -15.26 -35.07
CA GLU A 225 3.17 -16.54 -35.52
C GLU A 225 3.91 -16.34 -36.86
N GLY A 226 5.21 -16.63 -36.88
CA GLY A 226 6.09 -16.39 -38.04
C GLY A 226 6.81 -15.04 -38.05
N GLU A 227 6.51 -14.15 -37.10
CA GLU A 227 7.33 -12.95 -36.83
C GLU A 227 8.40 -13.28 -35.78
N ALA A 228 9.53 -12.56 -35.84
CA ALA A 228 10.53 -12.65 -34.78
C ALA A 228 9.92 -12.15 -33.47
N SER A 229 9.94 -13.01 -32.45
CA SER A 229 9.52 -12.64 -31.10
C SER A 229 10.31 -11.44 -30.58
N THR A 230 9.64 -10.59 -29.80
CA THR A 230 10.27 -9.43 -29.16
C THR A 230 10.86 -9.75 -27.79
N LEU A 231 10.80 -11.03 -27.38
CA LEU A 231 11.34 -11.46 -26.10
C LEU A 231 12.85 -11.21 -26.06
N SER A 232 13.29 -10.65 -24.95
CA SER A 232 14.69 -10.43 -24.66
C SER A 232 15.10 -11.34 -23.51
N ASP A 233 16.38 -11.72 -23.51
CA ASP A 233 16.93 -12.47 -22.38
C ASP A 233 16.95 -11.62 -21.13
N TRP A 234 16.67 -12.26 -20.00
CA TRP A 234 16.50 -11.59 -18.72
C TRP A 234 17.77 -11.68 -17.89
N ASP A 235 18.33 -10.54 -17.51
CA ASP A 235 19.44 -10.48 -16.56
C ASP A 235 18.98 -10.88 -15.16
N ILE A 236 19.41 -12.05 -14.72
CA ILE A 236 19.04 -12.67 -13.45
C ILE A 236 20.12 -12.49 -12.38
N SER A 237 21.13 -11.64 -12.60
CA SER A 237 22.25 -11.47 -11.67
C SER A 237 22.50 -10.03 -11.26
N ARG A 238 23.02 -9.82 -10.05
CA ARG A 238 23.45 -8.52 -9.54
C ARG A 238 24.80 -8.66 -8.85
N ASP A 239 25.62 -7.63 -8.94
CA ASP A 239 26.92 -7.57 -8.27
C ASP A 239 26.81 -7.28 -6.77
N ALA A 240 27.79 -7.79 -6.02
CA ALA A 240 28.06 -7.32 -4.67
C ALA A 240 28.38 -5.80 -4.64
N PRO A 241 28.02 -5.09 -3.56
CA PRO A 241 27.23 -5.53 -2.42
C PRO A 241 25.74 -5.69 -2.77
N TYR A 242 25.15 -6.82 -2.35
CA TYR A 242 23.73 -7.12 -2.55
C TYR A 242 23.19 -7.90 -1.35
N PHE A 243 21.93 -7.65 -1.00
CA PHE A 243 21.21 -8.46 -0.03
C PHE A 243 20.35 -9.48 -0.79
N GLY A 244 20.81 -10.72 -0.83
CA GLY A 244 20.20 -11.82 -1.58
C GLY A 244 21.04 -13.09 -1.53
N PHE A 245 20.72 -14.05 -2.38
CA PHE A 245 21.48 -15.30 -2.48
C PHE A 245 22.60 -15.23 -3.53
N GLU A 246 23.78 -15.71 -3.16
CA GLU A 246 24.92 -15.81 -4.07
C GLU A 246 24.69 -16.90 -5.12
N ILE A 247 25.11 -16.67 -6.36
CA ILE A 247 24.95 -17.60 -7.47
C ILE A 247 26.00 -18.71 -7.37
N PRO A 248 25.61 -20.01 -7.37
CA PRO A 248 26.54 -21.12 -7.31
C PRO A 248 27.62 -21.08 -8.40
N GLY A 249 28.88 -21.10 -7.97
CA GLY A 249 30.03 -21.07 -8.88
C GLY A 249 30.35 -19.68 -9.46
N ALA A 250 29.73 -18.61 -8.97
CA ALA A 250 29.98 -17.23 -9.41
C ALA A 250 30.21 -16.28 -8.22
N PRO A 251 31.42 -16.27 -7.61
CA PRO A 251 31.70 -15.47 -6.42
C PRO A 251 31.42 -13.98 -6.62
N GLY A 252 30.74 -13.36 -5.65
CA GLY A 252 30.37 -11.95 -5.68
C GLY A 252 29.19 -11.61 -6.60
N LYS A 253 28.52 -12.61 -7.18
CA LYS A 253 27.31 -12.47 -7.99
C LYS A 253 26.12 -13.02 -7.23
N TYR A 254 25.03 -12.28 -7.23
CA TYR A 254 23.80 -12.60 -6.51
C TYR A 254 22.65 -12.76 -7.48
N PHE A 255 21.68 -13.60 -7.15
CA PHE A 255 20.44 -13.66 -7.91
C PHE A 255 19.73 -12.31 -7.82
N TYR A 256 19.23 -11.83 -8.97
CA TYR A 256 18.34 -10.70 -9.02
C TYR A 256 17.00 -11.10 -8.38
N VAL A 257 16.42 -10.20 -7.58
CA VAL A 257 15.17 -10.44 -6.84
C VAL A 257 14.03 -11.00 -7.70
N TRP A 258 13.92 -10.63 -8.98
CA TRP A 258 12.87 -11.17 -9.85
C TRP A 258 13.05 -12.65 -10.24
N LEU A 259 14.22 -13.24 -10.00
CA LEU A 259 14.43 -14.68 -10.06
C LEU A 259 13.95 -15.37 -8.77
N ASP A 260 14.36 -14.86 -7.60
CA ASP A 260 14.10 -15.54 -6.32
C ASP A 260 12.70 -15.29 -5.75
N ALA A 261 12.06 -14.16 -6.09
CA ALA A 261 10.74 -13.80 -5.59
C ALA A 261 9.65 -14.81 -5.98
N PRO A 262 9.45 -15.17 -7.27
CA PRO A 262 8.44 -16.17 -7.62
C PRO A 262 8.77 -17.58 -7.10
N ILE A 263 10.05 -17.90 -6.90
CA ILE A 263 10.46 -19.17 -6.26
C ILE A 263 10.03 -19.19 -4.77
N GLY A 264 9.91 -18.01 -4.15
CA GLY A 264 9.39 -17.82 -2.80
C GLY A 264 7.98 -18.40 -2.59
N TYR A 265 7.16 -18.51 -3.65
CA TYR A 265 5.88 -19.23 -3.57
C TYR A 265 6.08 -20.70 -3.20
N TYR A 266 7.04 -21.35 -3.85
CA TYR A 266 7.36 -22.75 -3.62
C TYR A 266 8.11 -22.93 -2.30
N ALA A 267 8.98 -22.00 -1.92
CA ALA A 267 9.63 -22.03 -0.61
C ALA A 267 8.60 -21.92 0.54
N SER A 268 7.63 -21.00 0.42
CA SER A 268 6.54 -20.87 1.40
C SER A 268 5.70 -22.15 1.47
N PHE A 269 5.40 -22.77 0.33
CA PHE A 269 4.67 -24.04 0.31
C PHE A 269 5.50 -25.22 0.85
N GLN A 270 6.79 -25.30 0.53
CA GLN A 270 7.71 -26.33 1.05
C GLN A 270 7.81 -26.26 2.58
N ASN A 271 7.92 -25.05 3.12
CA ASN A 271 7.92 -24.81 4.55
C ASN A 271 6.61 -25.26 5.22
N LEU A 272 5.45 -24.97 4.61
CA LEU A 272 4.16 -25.48 5.06
C LEU A 272 4.07 -27.01 4.98
N ALA A 273 4.53 -27.57 3.86
CA ALA A 273 4.48 -28.99 3.58
C ALA A 273 5.28 -29.79 4.60
N ALA A 274 6.48 -29.33 4.95
CA ALA A 274 7.29 -29.90 6.01
C ALA A 274 6.57 -29.88 7.37
N LYS A 275 5.91 -28.75 7.72
CA LYS A 275 5.16 -28.62 8.99
C LYS A 275 3.94 -29.54 9.08
N LYS A 276 3.27 -29.80 7.95
CA LYS A 276 2.01 -30.57 7.89
C LYS A 276 2.18 -32.01 7.41
N GLY A 277 3.39 -32.44 7.03
CA GLY A 277 3.64 -33.77 6.46
C GLY A 277 3.05 -33.94 5.06
N ILE A 278 2.96 -32.87 4.28
CA ILE A 278 2.48 -32.89 2.89
C ILE A 278 3.66 -33.24 1.98
N ASP A 279 3.42 -34.09 0.98
CA ASP A 279 4.40 -34.37 -0.08
C ASP A 279 4.49 -33.17 -1.03
N PHE A 280 5.57 -32.39 -0.94
CA PHE A 280 5.80 -31.21 -1.77
C PHE A 280 5.79 -31.52 -3.28
N ASP A 281 6.45 -32.61 -3.70
CA ASP A 281 6.59 -32.96 -5.11
C ASP A 281 5.25 -33.36 -5.74
N ALA A 282 4.33 -33.90 -4.94
CA ALA A 282 2.97 -34.23 -5.39
C ALA A 282 2.13 -32.99 -5.79
N TRP A 283 2.57 -31.78 -5.45
CA TRP A 283 1.92 -30.52 -5.78
C TRP A 283 2.65 -29.71 -6.84
N VAL A 284 3.99 -29.71 -6.82
CA VAL A 284 4.82 -28.86 -7.70
C VAL A 284 5.56 -29.63 -8.79
N GLY A 285 5.63 -30.96 -8.69
CA GLY A 285 6.31 -31.79 -9.69
C GLY A 285 5.65 -31.70 -11.06
N PRO A 286 6.37 -32.04 -12.15
CA PRO A 286 5.97 -31.78 -13.53
C PRO A 286 4.72 -32.56 -13.98
N HIS A 287 4.35 -33.61 -13.23
CA HIS A 287 3.18 -34.44 -13.46
C HIS A 287 2.08 -34.24 -12.40
N SER A 288 2.21 -33.22 -11.56
CA SER A 288 1.21 -32.88 -10.54
C SER A 288 -0.13 -32.55 -11.19
N THR A 289 -1.20 -33.12 -10.64
CA THR A 289 -2.58 -32.77 -10.97
C THR A 289 -3.16 -31.68 -10.07
N ALA A 290 -2.41 -31.24 -9.04
CA ALA A 290 -2.85 -30.16 -8.17
C ALA A 290 -2.82 -28.85 -8.94
N GLU A 291 -3.88 -28.06 -8.87
CA GLU A 291 -4.02 -26.82 -9.60
C GLU A 291 -3.23 -25.69 -8.91
N GLN A 292 -2.64 -24.79 -9.69
CA GLN A 292 -1.87 -23.66 -9.17
C GLN A 292 -2.42 -22.34 -9.72
N TYR A 293 -2.82 -21.42 -8.85
CA TYR A 293 -3.38 -20.13 -9.23
C TYR A 293 -2.62 -18.98 -8.56
N HIS A 294 -2.14 -18.05 -9.37
CA HIS A 294 -1.48 -16.84 -8.90
C HIS A 294 -2.40 -15.64 -9.09
N PHE A 295 -2.79 -14.97 -8.00
CA PHE A 295 -3.46 -13.68 -8.06
C PHE A 295 -2.42 -12.57 -8.04
N ILE A 296 -2.48 -11.67 -9.01
CA ILE A 296 -1.46 -10.63 -9.20
C ILE A 296 -2.05 -9.29 -9.65
N GLY A 297 -1.34 -8.19 -9.42
CA GLY A 297 -1.57 -6.93 -10.13
C GLY A 297 -1.12 -6.98 -11.59
N LYS A 298 -1.78 -6.23 -12.48
CA LYS A 298 -1.44 -6.16 -13.93
C LYS A 298 0.01 -5.75 -14.24
N ASP A 299 0.69 -5.04 -13.34
CA ASP A 299 2.08 -4.58 -13.52
C ASP A 299 3.10 -5.72 -13.53
N ILE A 300 2.78 -6.84 -12.90
CA ILE A 300 3.70 -7.98 -12.77
C ILE A 300 3.28 -9.15 -13.67
N LEU A 301 2.35 -8.90 -14.60
CA LEU A 301 1.82 -9.89 -15.53
C LEU A 301 2.93 -10.50 -16.38
N TYR A 302 3.82 -9.68 -16.94
CA TYR A 302 4.96 -10.15 -17.76
C TYR A 302 5.77 -11.23 -17.04
N PHE A 303 6.11 -10.99 -15.78
CA PHE A 303 6.91 -11.92 -14.98
C PHE A 303 6.19 -13.24 -14.72
N HIS A 304 4.89 -13.18 -14.40
CA HIS A 304 4.12 -14.36 -14.01
C HIS A 304 3.59 -15.17 -15.19
N THR A 305 3.59 -14.58 -16.39
CA THR A 305 3.08 -15.26 -17.59
C THR A 305 4.13 -15.58 -18.63
N LEU A 306 5.32 -14.98 -18.57
CA LEU A 306 6.43 -15.30 -19.48
C LEU A 306 7.61 -15.91 -18.73
N PHE A 307 8.22 -15.13 -17.84
CA PHE A 307 9.46 -15.51 -17.16
C PHE A 307 9.27 -16.72 -16.24
N TRP A 308 8.27 -16.66 -15.34
CA TRP A 308 8.04 -17.69 -14.33
C TRP A 308 7.60 -19.05 -14.92
N PRO A 309 6.62 -19.14 -15.83
CA PRO A 309 6.24 -20.42 -16.43
C PRO A 309 7.39 -21.06 -17.21
N ALA A 310 8.19 -20.26 -17.93
CA ALA A 310 9.36 -20.78 -18.66
C ALA A 310 10.41 -21.32 -17.69
N MET A 311 10.73 -20.58 -16.62
CA MET A 311 11.65 -21.08 -15.59
C MET A 311 11.19 -22.41 -15.00
N LEU A 312 9.92 -22.53 -14.62
CA LEU A 312 9.36 -23.77 -14.06
C LEU A 312 9.45 -24.93 -15.03
N ARG A 313 9.00 -24.72 -16.27
CA ARG A 313 8.96 -25.75 -17.32
C ARG A 313 10.34 -26.36 -17.56
N PHE A 314 11.36 -25.52 -17.71
CA PHE A 314 12.73 -25.96 -18.02
C PHE A 314 13.59 -26.25 -16.79
N SER A 315 13.02 -26.19 -15.59
CA SER A 315 13.66 -26.66 -14.35
C SER A 315 12.98 -27.87 -13.72
N GLY A 316 12.02 -28.48 -14.42
CA GLY A 316 11.39 -29.74 -14.02
C GLY A 316 10.25 -29.59 -13.03
N TYR A 317 9.55 -28.45 -13.02
CA TYR A 317 8.34 -28.23 -12.22
C TYR A 317 7.10 -28.08 -13.11
N ARG A 318 5.90 -28.25 -12.53
CA ARG A 318 4.68 -27.89 -13.24
C ARG A 318 4.54 -26.38 -13.36
N THR A 319 3.89 -25.91 -14.41
CA THR A 319 3.59 -24.49 -14.62
C THR A 319 2.29 -24.09 -13.93
N PRO A 320 1.97 -22.81 -13.74
CA PRO A 320 0.69 -22.41 -13.15
C PRO A 320 -0.50 -22.91 -13.99
N THR A 321 -1.61 -23.27 -13.33
CA THR A 321 -2.89 -23.59 -14.02
C THR A 321 -3.52 -22.34 -14.59
N ASN A 322 -3.44 -21.22 -13.86
CA ASN A 322 -3.83 -19.92 -14.38
C ASN A 322 -3.20 -18.77 -13.60
N VAL A 323 -3.26 -17.58 -14.17
CA VAL A 323 -2.87 -16.32 -13.54
C VAL A 323 -4.08 -15.41 -13.56
N PHE A 324 -4.50 -14.95 -12.39
CA PHE A 324 -5.65 -14.08 -12.21
C PHE A 324 -5.18 -12.68 -11.87
N ALA A 325 -5.11 -11.83 -12.88
CA ALA A 325 -4.65 -10.47 -12.75
C ALA A 325 -5.81 -9.50 -12.42
N HIS A 326 -5.52 -8.44 -11.68
CA HIS A 326 -6.47 -7.34 -11.41
C HIS A 326 -5.87 -5.97 -11.77
N GLY A 327 -6.74 -4.98 -11.96
CA GLY A 327 -6.32 -3.59 -12.19
C GLY A 327 -5.88 -2.85 -10.93
N PHE A 328 -5.53 -1.59 -11.10
CA PHE A 328 -5.11 -0.72 -9.99
C PHE A 328 -6.29 -0.27 -9.14
N LEU A 329 -5.99 0.19 -7.94
CA LEU A 329 -6.93 0.94 -7.11
C LEU A 329 -6.80 2.44 -7.33
N THR A 330 -7.93 3.09 -7.62
CA THR A 330 -8.12 4.53 -7.49
C THR A 330 -8.98 4.86 -6.28
N VAL A 331 -8.89 6.09 -5.79
CA VAL A 331 -9.75 6.64 -4.73
C VAL A 331 -10.37 7.92 -5.25
N ASP A 332 -11.70 7.96 -5.28
CA ASP A 332 -12.51 9.02 -5.89
C ASP A 332 -12.06 9.39 -7.31
N GLY A 333 -11.83 8.37 -8.14
CA GLY A 333 -11.44 8.49 -9.55
C GLY A 333 -10.00 8.92 -9.79
N ALA A 334 -9.19 9.07 -8.74
CA ALA A 334 -7.79 9.49 -8.85
C ALA A 334 -6.82 8.45 -8.29
N LYS A 335 -5.58 8.44 -8.80
CA LYS A 335 -4.49 7.66 -8.20
C LYS A 335 -4.33 8.05 -6.73
N MET A 336 -4.10 7.07 -5.86
CA MET A 336 -3.82 7.30 -4.44
C MET A 336 -2.71 8.33 -4.27
N SER A 337 -2.94 9.30 -3.38
CA SER A 337 -2.01 10.39 -3.13
C SER A 337 -1.83 10.59 -1.64
N LYS A 338 -0.56 10.67 -1.21
CA LYS A 338 -0.25 11.03 0.16
C LYS A 338 -0.76 12.44 0.50
N SER A 339 -0.58 13.42 -0.39
CA SER A 339 -0.95 14.82 -0.11
C SER A 339 -2.45 15.03 0.09
N ARG A 340 -3.28 14.21 -0.57
CA ARG A 340 -4.74 14.20 -0.38
C ARG A 340 -5.18 13.34 0.81
N GLY A 341 -4.28 12.53 1.39
CA GLY A 341 -4.60 11.52 2.40
C GLY A 341 -5.24 10.26 1.84
N THR A 342 -5.30 10.10 0.52
CA THR A 342 -5.92 8.94 -0.14
C THR A 342 -4.95 7.78 -0.34
N PHE A 343 -3.68 7.95 0.01
CA PHE A 343 -2.76 6.83 0.23
C PHE A 343 -3.01 6.25 1.62
N ILE A 344 -3.95 5.32 1.71
CA ILE A 344 -4.43 4.74 2.97
C ILE A 344 -3.65 3.46 3.25
N THR A 345 -2.91 3.43 4.36
CA THR A 345 -2.25 2.20 4.85
C THR A 345 -3.27 1.23 5.47
N ALA A 346 -2.97 -0.07 5.47
CA ALA A 346 -3.81 -1.06 6.14
C ALA A 346 -3.90 -0.80 7.65
N GLN A 347 -2.77 -0.47 8.28
CA GLN A 347 -2.73 -0.12 9.68
C GLN A 347 -3.60 1.11 10.01
N SER A 348 -3.48 2.21 9.27
CA SER A 348 -4.27 3.42 9.56
C SER A 348 -5.78 3.21 9.40
N TYR A 349 -6.20 2.30 8.51
CA TYR A 349 -7.60 1.87 8.41
C TYR A 349 -8.09 1.26 9.74
N VAL A 350 -7.32 0.33 10.30
CA VAL A 350 -7.68 -0.34 11.57
C VAL A 350 -7.60 0.61 12.76
N ASP A 351 -6.52 1.39 12.86
CA ASP A 351 -6.26 2.30 13.99
C ASP A 351 -7.31 3.41 14.11
N THR A 352 -7.97 3.77 13.01
CA THR A 352 -9.07 4.74 12.99
C THR A 352 -10.45 4.12 13.25
N GLY A 353 -10.49 2.84 13.64
CA GLY A 353 -11.70 2.13 14.02
C GLY A 353 -12.58 1.71 12.84
N MET A 354 -12.03 1.66 11.62
CA MET A 354 -12.76 1.15 10.47
C MET A 354 -12.84 -0.38 10.53
N ASN A 355 -14.00 -0.95 10.19
CA ASN A 355 -14.15 -2.40 10.14
C ASN A 355 -13.61 -2.96 8.81
N PRO A 356 -12.61 -3.88 8.85
CA PRO A 356 -12.04 -4.48 7.64
C PRO A 356 -13.06 -5.17 6.72
N GLU A 357 -14.14 -5.73 7.26
CA GLU A 357 -15.18 -6.38 6.46
C GLU A 357 -16.00 -5.40 5.60
N TRP A 358 -16.02 -4.11 5.95
CA TRP A 358 -16.60 -3.08 5.08
C TRP A 358 -15.81 -2.96 3.78
N LEU A 359 -14.48 -2.90 3.86
CA LEU A 359 -13.61 -2.83 2.70
C LEU A 359 -13.69 -4.11 1.88
N ARG A 360 -13.71 -5.27 2.54
CA ARG A 360 -13.87 -6.58 1.89
C ARG A 360 -15.15 -6.64 1.05
N TYR A 361 -16.27 -6.22 1.65
CA TYR A 361 -17.55 -6.17 0.94
C TYR A 361 -17.53 -5.19 -0.23
N TYR A 362 -16.98 -3.99 -0.04
CA TYR A 362 -16.94 -2.99 -1.09
C TYR A 362 -16.09 -3.42 -2.28
N PHE A 363 -14.90 -3.98 -2.03
CA PHE A 363 -14.06 -4.52 -3.10
C PHE A 363 -14.76 -5.67 -3.81
N ALA A 364 -15.35 -6.62 -3.08
CA ALA A 364 -16.11 -7.70 -3.70
C ALA A 364 -17.28 -7.19 -4.56
N ALA A 365 -17.94 -6.09 -4.17
CA ALA A 365 -19.06 -5.51 -4.91
C ALA A 365 -18.64 -4.83 -6.22
N LYS A 366 -17.33 -4.57 -6.39
CA LYS A 366 -16.75 -3.88 -7.55
C LYS A 366 -15.89 -4.81 -8.42
N LEU A 367 -15.26 -5.81 -7.81
CA LEU A 367 -14.40 -6.78 -8.47
C LEU A 367 -15.19 -7.67 -9.46
N ASN A 368 -14.52 -8.03 -10.54
CA ASN A 368 -15.03 -8.91 -11.58
C ASN A 368 -13.88 -9.74 -12.17
N ALA A 369 -14.14 -10.50 -13.23
CA ALA A 369 -13.16 -11.41 -13.82
C ALA A 369 -12.09 -10.73 -14.70
N SER A 370 -12.19 -9.42 -14.96
CA SER A 370 -11.30 -8.65 -15.83
C SER A 370 -10.12 -8.02 -15.07
N MET A 371 -9.21 -7.39 -15.82
CA MET A 371 -8.09 -6.61 -15.28
C MET A 371 -8.38 -5.10 -15.18
N GLU A 372 -9.66 -4.71 -15.13
CA GLU A 372 -10.07 -3.31 -15.00
C GLU A 372 -9.65 -2.70 -13.66
N ASP A 373 -9.39 -1.39 -13.68
CA ASP A 373 -9.09 -0.63 -12.46
C ASP A 373 -10.34 -0.53 -11.58
N LEU A 374 -10.11 -0.60 -10.27
CA LEU A 374 -11.11 -0.53 -9.24
C LEU A 374 -11.12 0.87 -8.64
N ASP A 375 -12.29 1.49 -8.51
CA ASP A 375 -12.42 2.76 -7.79
C ASP A 375 -13.05 2.60 -6.42
N LEU A 376 -12.36 3.08 -5.38
CA LEU A 376 -12.92 3.34 -4.06
C LEU A 376 -13.46 4.76 -4.01
N ASN A 377 -14.73 4.92 -4.40
CA ASN A 377 -15.46 6.15 -4.16
C ASN A 377 -15.98 6.16 -2.72
N LEU A 378 -15.58 7.14 -1.93
CA LEU A 378 -15.81 7.13 -0.47
C LEU A 378 -17.29 7.31 -0.09
N ASP A 379 -18.03 8.11 -0.85
CA ASP A 379 -19.48 8.29 -0.66
C ASP A 379 -20.25 7.02 -1.02
N ASP A 380 -19.93 6.40 -2.17
CA ASP A 380 -20.50 5.10 -2.56
C ASP A 380 -20.09 4.00 -1.57
N PHE A 381 -18.88 4.05 -1.01
CA PHE A 381 -18.45 3.12 0.04
C PHE A 381 -19.35 3.19 1.27
N ILE A 382 -19.55 4.39 1.83
CA ILE A 382 -20.43 4.60 2.97
C ILE A 382 -21.86 4.16 2.62
N ALA A 383 -22.39 4.62 1.49
CA ALA A 383 -23.78 4.36 1.09
C ALA A 383 -24.03 2.86 0.88
N ARG A 384 -23.15 2.18 0.15
CA ARG A 384 -23.28 0.76 -0.22
C ARG A 384 -23.18 -0.15 0.98
N VAL A 385 -22.16 0.02 1.83
CA VAL A 385 -22.02 -0.78 3.06
C VAL A 385 -23.25 -0.59 3.96
N ASN A 386 -23.65 0.65 4.17
CA ASN A 386 -24.79 0.97 5.05
C ASN A 386 -26.14 0.50 4.51
N SER A 387 -26.33 0.54 3.20
CA SER A 387 -27.54 0.05 2.53
C SER A 387 -27.58 -1.48 2.57
N ASP A 388 -26.54 -2.13 2.02
CA ASP A 388 -26.60 -3.55 1.71
C ASP A 388 -26.40 -4.42 2.95
N LEU A 389 -25.31 -4.21 3.68
CA LEU A 389 -25.01 -5.04 4.84
C LEU A 389 -25.92 -4.69 6.02
N ILE A 390 -26.09 -3.41 6.33
CA ILE A 390 -26.86 -2.99 7.50
C ILE A 390 -28.35 -2.85 7.18
N GLY A 391 -28.71 -2.08 6.14
CA GLY A 391 -30.09 -1.74 5.81
C GLY A 391 -30.93 -2.90 5.25
N LYS A 392 -30.28 -3.84 4.55
CA LYS A 392 -30.94 -4.98 3.92
C LYS A 392 -30.64 -6.30 4.63
N TYR A 393 -29.38 -6.73 4.67
CA TYR A 393 -29.00 -8.08 5.14
C TYR A 393 -29.17 -8.26 6.65
N VAL A 394 -28.44 -7.51 7.48
CA VAL A 394 -28.51 -7.59 8.96
C VAL A 394 -29.90 -7.20 9.47
N ASN A 395 -30.62 -6.33 8.75
CA ASN A 395 -31.97 -5.90 9.08
C ASN A 395 -33.01 -7.04 9.08
N ILE A 396 -32.75 -8.16 8.38
CA ILE A 396 -33.64 -9.33 8.42
C ILE A 396 -33.64 -9.93 9.83
N ALA A 397 -32.44 -10.23 10.35
CA ALA A 397 -32.29 -10.82 11.68
C ALA A 397 -32.79 -9.89 12.77
N SER A 398 -32.48 -8.58 12.70
CA SER A 398 -32.89 -7.62 13.73
C SER A 398 -34.42 -7.51 13.89
N ARG A 399 -35.20 -7.70 12.81
CA ARG A 399 -36.66 -7.60 12.80
C ARG A 399 -37.38 -8.88 13.19
N ALA A 400 -36.73 -10.05 13.08
CA ALA A 400 -37.34 -11.36 13.35
C ALA A 400 -36.82 -12.04 14.64
N ALA A 401 -35.52 -11.95 14.91
CA ALA A 401 -34.86 -12.74 15.96
C ALA A 401 -35.42 -12.49 17.37
N GLY A 402 -35.69 -11.22 17.69
CA GLY A 402 -36.21 -10.84 19.00
C GLY A 402 -37.57 -11.46 19.32
N PHE A 403 -38.44 -11.61 18.31
CA PHE A 403 -39.74 -12.26 18.49
C PHE A 403 -39.57 -13.77 18.67
N LEU A 404 -38.71 -14.41 17.86
CA LEU A 404 -38.47 -15.85 17.96
C LEU A 404 -37.95 -16.25 19.34
N VAL A 405 -36.95 -15.53 19.85
CA VAL A 405 -36.35 -15.79 21.17
C VAL A 405 -37.35 -15.53 22.30
N LYS A 406 -38.03 -14.38 22.30
CA LYS A 406 -38.90 -13.97 23.43
C LYS A 406 -40.23 -14.72 23.50
N ARG A 407 -40.78 -15.16 22.37
CA ARG A 407 -42.15 -15.72 22.31
C ARG A 407 -42.19 -17.21 21.96
N PHE A 408 -41.10 -17.75 21.43
CA PHE A 408 -41.02 -19.12 20.92
C PHE A 408 -39.75 -19.85 21.40
N GLU A 409 -39.10 -19.36 22.45
CA GLU A 409 -37.90 -19.97 23.05
C GLU A 409 -36.75 -20.19 22.05
N GLY A 410 -36.69 -19.38 21.00
CA GLY A 410 -35.71 -19.51 19.92
C GLY A 410 -35.95 -20.69 18.97
N LYS A 411 -37.05 -21.43 19.12
CA LYS A 411 -37.37 -22.59 18.27
C LYS A 411 -38.06 -22.14 16.99
N VAL A 412 -37.58 -22.60 15.84
CA VAL A 412 -38.23 -22.36 14.54
C VAL A 412 -39.50 -23.21 14.38
N ASP A 413 -40.43 -22.72 13.58
CA ASP A 413 -41.55 -23.51 13.04
C ASP A 413 -41.06 -24.26 11.80
N GLU A 414 -40.76 -25.54 11.94
CA GLU A 414 -40.22 -26.38 10.87
C GLU A 414 -41.20 -26.53 9.69
N ALA A 415 -42.51 -26.48 9.94
CA ALA A 415 -43.50 -26.57 8.86
C ALA A 415 -43.46 -25.31 7.97
N ALA A 416 -43.18 -24.15 8.56
CA ALA A 416 -43.04 -22.90 7.81
C ALA A 416 -41.79 -22.87 6.91
N LEU A 417 -40.79 -23.72 7.16
CA LEU A 417 -39.55 -23.77 6.36
C LEU A 417 -39.74 -24.34 4.95
N ALA A 418 -40.93 -24.88 4.64
CA ALA A 418 -41.32 -25.26 3.28
C ALA A 418 -41.78 -24.06 2.42
N HIS A 419 -41.66 -22.82 2.91
CA HIS A 419 -42.11 -21.63 2.20
C HIS A 419 -41.37 -21.44 0.84
N PRO A 420 -42.07 -21.13 -0.27
CA PRO A 420 -41.47 -21.03 -1.61
C PRO A 420 -40.28 -20.07 -1.74
N LEU A 421 -40.25 -19.00 -0.94
CA LEU A 421 -39.10 -18.08 -0.86
C LEU A 421 -37.78 -18.79 -0.55
N LEU A 422 -37.80 -19.76 0.37
CA LEU A 422 -36.59 -20.47 0.78
C LEU A 422 -36.08 -21.38 -0.34
N GLU A 423 -37.00 -21.98 -1.10
CA GLU A 423 -36.67 -22.77 -2.28
C GLU A 423 -36.05 -21.88 -3.37
N GLN A 424 -36.60 -20.68 -3.63
CA GLN A 424 -35.98 -19.70 -4.53
C GLN A 424 -34.53 -19.37 -4.11
N LEU A 425 -34.30 -19.16 -2.81
CA LEU A 425 -32.96 -18.87 -2.30
C LEU A 425 -32.00 -20.05 -2.51
N ARG A 426 -32.44 -21.31 -2.28
CA ARG A 426 -31.62 -22.52 -2.51
C ARG A 426 -31.31 -22.72 -4.00
N GLN A 427 -32.28 -22.48 -4.88
CA GLN A 427 -32.13 -22.64 -6.33
C GLN A 427 -31.11 -21.66 -6.94
N ALA A 428 -30.83 -20.54 -6.28
CA ALA A 428 -29.78 -19.61 -6.71
C ALA A 428 -28.35 -20.10 -6.40
N ALA A 429 -28.18 -21.08 -5.49
CA ALA A 429 -26.86 -21.51 -5.02
C ALA A 429 -25.89 -21.91 -6.15
N PRO A 430 -26.30 -22.68 -7.19
CA PRO A 430 -25.38 -23.05 -8.28
C PRO A 430 -24.89 -21.83 -9.07
N GLN A 431 -25.76 -20.84 -9.30
CA GLN A 431 -25.39 -19.62 -10.02
C GLN A 431 -24.44 -18.75 -9.20
N VAL A 432 -24.72 -18.57 -7.90
CA VAL A 432 -23.82 -17.83 -7.00
C VAL A 432 -22.44 -18.51 -6.93
N ALA A 433 -22.41 -19.85 -6.81
CA ALA A 433 -21.17 -20.62 -6.80
C ALA A 433 -20.37 -20.44 -8.10
N HIS A 434 -21.04 -20.50 -9.25
CA HIS A 434 -20.39 -20.28 -10.55
C HIS A 434 -19.77 -18.88 -10.65
N LEU A 435 -20.45 -17.85 -10.15
CA LEU A 435 -19.94 -16.48 -10.16
C LEU A 435 -18.71 -16.33 -9.25
N TYR A 436 -18.68 -16.98 -8.08
CA TYR A 436 -17.48 -17.01 -7.24
C TYR A 436 -16.31 -17.76 -7.90
N GLU A 437 -16.56 -18.95 -8.49
CA GLU A 437 -15.54 -19.72 -9.23
C GLU A 437 -14.90 -18.85 -10.34
N ALA A 438 -15.74 -18.15 -11.10
CA ALA A 438 -15.33 -17.27 -12.19
C ALA A 438 -14.76 -15.92 -11.76
N ARG A 439 -14.71 -15.62 -10.44
CA ARG A 439 -14.26 -14.33 -9.87
C ARG A 439 -15.18 -13.14 -10.21
N GLU A 440 -16.42 -13.41 -10.61
CA GLU A 440 -17.46 -12.44 -10.93
C GLU A 440 -18.17 -11.93 -9.66
N TYR A 441 -17.40 -11.42 -8.70
CA TYR A 441 -17.89 -11.11 -7.34
C TYR A 441 -18.97 -10.02 -7.33
N SER A 442 -18.83 -8.98 -8.14
CA SER A 442 -19.84 -7.93 -8.25
C SER A 442 -21.19 -8.47 -8.73
N LYS A 443 -21.19 -9.43 -9.67
CA LYS A 443 -22.40 -10.12 -10.14
C LYS A 443 -22.95 -11.05 -9.06
N ALA A 444 -22.08 -11.77 -8.34
CA ALA A 444 -22.47 -12.63 -7.22
C ALA A 444 -23.18 -11.82 -6.13
N LEU A 445 -22.59 -10.71 -5.70
CA LEU A 445 -23.16 -9.86 -4.65
C LEU A 445 -24.43 -9.14 -5.10
N ARG A 446 -24.54 -8.74 -6.38
CA ARG A 446 -25.80 -8.21 -6.92
C ARG A 446 -26.92 -9.23 -6.81
N LEU A 447 -26.69 -10.46 -7.24
CA LEU A 447 -27.68 -11.55 -7.13
C LEU A 447 -28.04 -11.83 -5.67
N VAL A 448 -27.06 -11.86 -4.77
CA VAL A 448 -27.32 -12.05 -3.33
C VAL A 448 -28.14 -10.90 -2.74
N MET A 449 -27.91 -9.66 -3.16
CA MET A 449 -28.69 -8.51 -2.71
C MET A 449 -30.10 -8.49 -3.31
N GLU A 450 -30.31 -8.96 -4.54
CA GLU A 450 -31.64 -9.18 -5.12
C GLU A 450 -32.44 -10.21 -4.31
N LEU A 451 -31.80 -11.32 -3.90
CA LEU A 451 -32.41 -12.30 -2.99
C LEU A 451 -32.70 -11.69 -1.62
N THR A 452 -31.80 -10.85 -1.11
CA THR A 452 -31.99 -10.13 0.16
C THR A 452 -33.17 -9.17 0.09
N ASP A 453 -33.38 -8.49 -1.05
CA ASP A 453 -34.54 -7.63 -1.27
C ASP A 453 -35.85 -8.44 -1.30
N ALA A 454 -35.86 -9.63 -1.91
CA ALA A 454 -37.02 -10.54 -1.87
C ALA A 454 -37.37 -10.96 -0.43
N VAL A 455 -36.37 -11.22 0.41
CA VAL A 455 -36.57 -11.55 1.83
C VAL A 455 -37.10 -10.35 2.61
N ASN A 456 -36.58 -9.14 2.36
CA ASN A 456 -37.11 -7.93 3.01
C ASN A 456 -38.57 -7.65 2.60
N ALA A 457 -38.92 -7.87 1.33
CA ALA A 457 -40.30 -7.73 0.84
C ALA A 457 -41.26 -8.74 1.51
N PHE A 458 -40.80 -9.97 1.76
CA PHE A 458 -41.56 -10.94 2.57
C PHE A 458 -41.78 -10.42 4.00
N VAL A 459 -40.73 -9.95 4.67
CA VAL A 459 -40.84 -9.40 6.04
C VAL A 459 -41.80 -8.21 6.09
N ASP A 460 -41.77 -7.34 5.07
CA ASP A 460 -42.65 -6.16 4.97
C ASP A 460 -44.11 -6.53 4.65
N THR A 461 -44.34 -7.66 3.99
CA THR A 461 -45.67 -8.20 3.73
C THR A 461 -46.25 -8.85 4.98
N GLU A 462 -45.47 -9.69 5.67
CA GLU A 462 -45.91 -10.39 6.89
C GLU A 462 -46.02 -9.46 8.10
N LYS A 463 -45.19 -8.41 8.16
CA LYS A 463 -45.14 -7.42 9.24
C LYS A 463 -45.09 -8.05 10.64
N PRO A 464 -44.01 -8.74 11.03
CA PRO A 464 -43.89 -9.38 12.34
C PRO A 464 -44.19 -8.44 13.53
N TRP A 465 -43.85 -7.16 13.42
CA TRP A 465 -44.13 -6.15 14.44
C TRP A 465 -45.63 -5.81 14.62
N GLU A 466 -46.46 -6.03 13.59
CA GLU A 466 -47.92 -5.92 13.69
C GLU A 466 -48.52 -7.24 14.19
N LEU A 467 -48.07 -8.39 13.65
CA LEU A 467 -48.51 -9.72 14.12
C LEU A 467 -48.26 -9.90 15.61
N ALA A 468 -47.14 -9.37 16.13
CA ALA A 468 -46.80 -9.44 17.55
C ALA A 468 -47.77 -8.68 18.48
N LYS A 469 -48.64 -7.80 17.96
CA LYS A 469 -49.62 -7.07 18.78
C LYS A 469 -50.92 -7.84 19.00
N ASP A 470 -51.15 -8.92 18.26
CA ASP A 470 -52.39 -9.72 18.32
C ASP A 470 -52.06 -11.16 18.71
N GLU A 471 -52.51 -11.60 19.88
CA GLU A 471 -52.26 -12.95 20.38
C GLU A 471 -52.87 -14.03 19.49
N ASN A 472 -53.95 -13.72 18.76
CA ASN A 472 -54.57 -14.67 17.83
C ASN A 472 -53.71 -14.95 16.60
N LYS A 473 -52.73 -14.08 16.31
CA LYS A 473 -51.80 -14.22 15.18
C LYS A 473 -50.47 -14.85 15.57
N ARG A 474 -50.39 -15.47 16.76
CA ARG A 474 -49.15 -16.08 17.27
C ARG A 474 -48.53 -17.11 16.31
N ALA A 475 -49.34 -17.94 15.65
CA ALA A 475 -48.84 -18.93 14.69
C ALA A 475 -48.24 -18.27 13.44
N ALA A 476 -48.92 -17.26 12.88
CA ALA A 476 -48.42 -16.50 11.74
C ALA A 476 -47.11 -15.76 12.08
N LEU A 477 -47.02 -15.18 13.28
CA LEU A 477 -45.78 -14.57 13.76
C LEU A 477 -44.63 -15.59 13.84
N HIS A 478 -44.90 -16.80 14.33
CA HIS A 478 -43.91 -17.87 14.43
C HIS A 478 -43.37 -18.24 13.05
N ALA A 479 -44.27 -18.47 12.10
CA ALA A 479 -43.93 -18.82 10.72
C ALA A 479 -43.11 -17.71 10.04
N ALA A 480 -43.57 -16.45 10.11
CA ALA A 480 -42.88 -15.31 9.51
C ALA A 480 -41.46 -15.13 10.05
N CYS A 481 -41.26 -15.23 11.37
CA CYS A 481 -39.93 -15.14 11.97
C CYS A 481 -39.03 -16.33 11.60
N SER A 482 -39.59 -17.53 11.51
CA SER A 482 -38.84 -18.75 11.17
C SER A 482 -38.34 -18.72 9.72
N VAL A 483 -39.21 -18.35 8.77
CA VAL A 483 -38.83 -18.18 7.36
C VAL A 483 -37.76 -17.10 7.21
N SER A 484 -37.91 -15.98 7.93
CA SER A 484 -36.96 -14.86 7.86
C SER A 484 -35.56 -15.26 8.35
N LEU A 485 -35.45 -16.04 9.43
CA LEU A 485 -34.16 -16.48 9.95
C LEU A 485 -33.52 -17.60 9.12
N GLU A 486 -34.29 -18.51 8.56
CA GLU A 486 -33.74 -19.50 7.61
C GLU A 486 -33.26 -18.83 6.32
N ALA A 487 -34.00 -17.82 5.82
CA ALA A 487 -33.55 -17.02 4.68
C ALA A 487 -32.26 -16.25 4.99
N PHE A 488 -32.18 -15.63 6.17
CA PHE A 488 -30.96 -14.97 6.64
C PHE A 488 -29.77 -15.94 6.73
N ARG A 489 -29.98 -17.17 7.19
CA ARG A 489 -28.95 -18.23 7.20
C ARG A 489 -28.45 -18.56 5.80
N LEU A 490 -29.36 -18.75 4.83
CA LEU A 490 -29.00 -19.05 3.43
C LEU A 490 -28.20 -17.91 2.79
N LEU A 491 -28.63 -16.65 2.98
CA LEU A 491 -27.87 -15.48 2.52
C LEU A 491 -26.47 -15.40 3.15
N THR A 492 -26.35 -15.83 4.42
CA THR A 492 -25.07 -15.89 5.11
C THR A 492 -24.12 -16.91 4.48
N VAL A 493 -24.62 -18.04 3.97
CA VAL A 493 -23.79 -19.00 3.22
C VAL A 493 -23.13 -18.30 2.02
N TYR A 494 -23.90 -17.49 1.28
CA TYR A 494 -23.39 -16.78 0.11
C TYR A 494 -22.42 -15.65 0.47
N LEU A 495 -22.65 -14.94 1.58
CA LEU A 495 -21.82 -13.81 2.00
C LEU A 495 -20.57 -14.23 2.79
N LYS A 496 -20.50 -15.46 3.31
CA LYS A 496 -19.41 -15.94 4.17
C LYS A 496 -18.00 -15.82 3.57
N PRO A 497 -17.76 -16.03 2.26
CA PRO A 497 -16.44 -15.77 1.67
C PRO A 497 -15.99 -14.30 1.80
N VAL A 498 -16.95 -13.37 1.84
CA VAL A 498 -16.71 -11.92 1.82
C VAL A 498 -16.66 -11.33 3.24
N VAL A 499 -17.62 -11.71 4.09
CA VAL A 499 -17.76 -11.23 5.48
C VAL A 499 -17.65 -12.39 6.49
N PRO A 500 -16.45 -12.99 6.65
CA PRO A 500 -16.26 -14.19 7.46
C PRO A 500 -16.51 -14.01 8.97
N ASN A 501 -16.20 -12.85 9.56
CA ASN A 501 -16.46 -12.60 10.98
C ASN A 501 -17.95 -12.35 11.25
N VAL A 502 -18.65 -11.63 10.36
CA VAL A 502 -20.11 -11.52 10.42
C VAL A 502 -20.74 -12.90 10.33
N ALA A 503 -20.32 -13.72 9.36
CA ALA A 503 -20.83 -15.08 9.20
C ALA A 503 -20.59 -15.95 10.46
N ALA A 504 -19.42 -15.87 11.08
CA ALA A 504 -19.14 -16.56 12.35
C ALA A 504 -20.00 -16.03 13.51
N GLY A 505 -20.34 -14.74 13.51
CA GLY A 505 -21.33 -14.15 14.43
C GLY A 505 -22.72 -14.76 14.21
N VAL A 506 -23.13 -14.90 12.95
CA VAL A 506 -24.41 -15.51 12.57
C VAL A 506 -24.47 -16.99 12.93
N GLU A 507 -23.40 -17.75 12.71
CA GLU A 507 -23.29 -19.18 13.08
C GLU A 507 -23.54 -19.39 14.58
N ARG A 508 -22.90 -18.57 15.42
CA ARG A 508 -23.11 -18.58 16.88
C ARG A 508 -24.54 -18.16 17.26
N PHE A 509 -25.05 -17.11 16.63
CA PHE A 509 -26.42 -16.62 16.87
C PHE A 509 -27.46 -17.67 16.51
N LEU A 510 -27.33 -18.31 15.35
CA LEU A 510 -28.27 -19.34 14.89
C LEU A 510 -28.03 -20.71 15.53
N ASN A 511 -26.96 -20.86 16.32
CA ASN A 511 -26.56 -22.11 16.97
C ASN A 511 -26.38 -23.26 15.96
N VAL A 512 -25.63 -22.99 14.89
CA VAL A 512 -25.35 -23.93 13.80
C VAL A 512 -23.86 -24.18 13.68
N GLU A 513 -23.51 -25.35 13.13
CA GLU A 513 -22.16 -25.64 12.70
C GLU A 513 -21.67 -24.63 11.66
N PRO A 514 -20.33 -24.46 11.50
CA PRO A 514 -19.77 -23.60 10.47
C PRO A 514 -20.38 -23.89 9.10
N LEU A 515 -20.92 -22.84 8.47
CA LEU A 515 -21.60 -22.92 7.18
C LEU A 515 -20.58 -23.21 6.08
N ASP A 516 -20.59 -24.42 5.53
CA ASP A 516 -19.97 -24.74 4.24
C ASP A 516 -20.99 -24.54 3.11
N TRP A 517 -20.62 -24.81 1.86
CA TRP A 517 -21.56 -24.63 0.75
C TRP A 517 -22.74 -25.62 0.84
N ARG A 518 -22.51 -26.83 1.37
CA ARG A 518 -23.54 -27.87 1.53
C ARG A 518 -24.57 -27.51 2.60
N ALA A 519 -24.31 -26.49 3.41
CA ALA A 519 -25.30 -25.93 4.32
C ALA A 519 -26.54 -25.36 3.60
N ILE A 520 -26.49 -25.16 2.27
CA ILE A 520 -27.68 -24.86 1.46
C ILE A 520 -28.69 -26.01 1.38
N ASP A 521 -28.32 -27.24 1.74
CA ASP A 521 -29.23 -28.40 1.76
C ASP A 521 -29.76 -28.72 3.17
N LYS A 522 -29.23 -28.02 4.19
CA LYS A 522 -29.67 -28.13 5.59
C LYS A 522 -30.64 -27.01 5.92
N GLN A 523 -31.36 -27.14 7.02
CA GLN A 523 -32.26 -26.09 7.53
C GLN A 523 -32.13 -25.96 9.05
N LEU A 524 -32.54 -24.82 9.60
CA LEU A 524 -32.73 -24.67 11.04
C LEU A 524 -33.71 -25.71 11.58
N SER A 525 -33.50 -26.15 12.82
CA SER A 525 -34.37 -27.12 13.49
C SER A 525 -34.81 -26.61 14.85
N ALA A 526 -36.04 -26.95 15.25
CA ALA A 526 -36.54 -26.68 16.59
C ALA A 526 -35.73 -27.40 17.68
N ALA A 527 -34.99 -28.46 17.33
CA ALA A 527 -34.09 -29.16 18.24
C ALA A 527 -32.83 -28.35 18.60
N SER A 528 -32.47 -27.35 17.78
CA SER A 528 -31.34 -26.44 18.01
C SER A 528 -31.84 -25.00 18.04
N PRO A 529 -32.37 -24.52 19.18
CA PRO A 529 -32.92 -23.18 19.28
C PRO A 529 -31.87 -22.10 19.00
N VAL A 530 -32.29 -21.03 18.32
CA VAL A 530 -31.45 -19.85 18.09
C VAL A 530 -31.18 -19.12 19.39
N GLN A 531 -30.00 -18.51 19.48
CA GLN A 531 -29.57 -17.74 20.65
C GLN A 531 -30.10 -16.30 20.60
N ALA A 532 -29.92 -15.56 21.70
CA ALA A 532 -30.22 -14.14 21.72
C ALA A 532 -29.37 -13.40 20.67
N TYR A 533 -30.02 -12.58 19.86
CA TYR A 533 -29.35 -11.78 18.84
C TYR A 533 -28.32 -10.82 19.46
N GLN A 534 -27.12 -10.84 18.90
CA GLN A 534 -26.06 -9.89 19.21
C GLN A 534 -25.84 -8.96 18.02
N HIS A 535 -25.39 -7.74 18.29
CA HIS A 535 -25.12 -6.77 17.24
C HIS A 535 -23.99 -7.29 16.33
N LEU A 536 -24.30 -7.52 15.05
CA LEU A 536 -23.38 -8.13 14.09
C LEU A 536 -22.45 -7.14 13.39
N MET A 537 -22.92 -5.93 13.11
CA MET A 537 -22.15 -4.92 12.37
C MET A 537 -22.72 -3.51 12.58
N THR A 538 -21.82 -2.55 12.80
CA THR A 538 -22.13 -1.12 12.89
C THR A 538 -22.18 -0.48 11.51
N ARG A 539 -22.86 0.68 11.41
CA ARG A 539 -22.84 1.52 10.21
C ARG A 539 -21.49 2.20 10.06
N VAL A 540 -21.11 2.45 8.81
CA VAL A 540 -20.01 3.37 8.48
C VAL A 540 -20.47 4.79 8.77
N ASP A 541 -19.75 5.51 9.62
CA ASP A 541 -19.93 6.95 9.84
C ASP A 541 -18.97 7.74 8.94
N ALA A 542 -19.48 8.76 8.23
CA ALA A 542 -18.68 9.65 7.41
C ALA A 542 -17.53 10.29 8.20
N LYS A 543 -17.74 10.58 9.50
CA LYS A 543 -16.69 11.11 10.37
C LYS A 543 -15.51 10.15 10.56
N GLN A 544 -15.73 8.84 10.49
CA GLN A 544 -14.63 7.87 10.55
C GLN A 544 -13.80 7.91 9.26
N VAL A 545 -14.46 8.10 8.11
CA VAL A 545 -13.78 8.28 6.83
C VAL A 545 -12.98 9.58 6.82
N ASP A 546 -13.54 10.69 7.32
CA ASP A 546 -12.82 11.95 7.46
C ASP A 546 -11.60 11.81 8.36
N ALA A 547 -11.73 11.11 9.50
CA ALA A 547 -10.63 10.82 10.41
C ALA A 547 -9.56 9.94 9.75
N LEU A 548 -9.95 8.95 8.95
CA LEU A 548 -9.03 8.12 8.17
C LEU A 548 -8.23 8.97 7.18
N LEU A 549 -8.88 9.84 6.41
CA LEU A 549 -8.20 10.71 5.48
C LEU A 549 -7.26 11.70 6.20
N ALA A 550 -7.70 12.26 7.32
CA ALA A 550 -6.89 13.16 8.14
C ALA A 550 -5.64 12.47 8.67
N ALA A 551 -5.76 11.27 9.25
CA ALA A 551 -4.64 10.49 9.76
C ALA A 551 -3.58 10.21 8.68
N ASN A 552 -4.02 9.92 7.45
CA ASN A 552 -3.10 9.67 6.33
C ASN A 552 -2.50 10.97 5.75
N ARG A 553 -3.16 12.14 5.88
CA ARG A 553 -2.52 13.45 5.60
C ARG A 553 -1.51 13.84 6.67
N GLU A 554 -1.82 13.64 7.94
CA GLU A 554 -0.93 13.99 9.06
C GLU A 554 0.30 13.07 9.13
N SER A 555 0.16 11.81 8.73
CA SER A 555 1.29 10.89 8.60
C SER A 555 2.39 11.42 7.67
N LEU A 556 2.07 12.29 6.69
CA LEU A 556 3.06 13.00 5.89
C LEU A 556 3.84 14.05 6.68
N GLN A 557 3.18 14.76 7.61
CA GLN A 557 3.84 15.78 8.43
C GLN A 557 4.72 15.12 9.50
N ALA A 558 4.31 13.97 10.04
CA ALA A 558 5.10 13.21 11.01
C ALA A 558 6.26 12.41 10.37
N THR A 559 6.15 12.00 9.10
CA THR A 559 7.25 11.36 8.35
C THR A 559 8.12 12.34 7.55
N ALA A 560 7.78 13.63 7.54
CA ALA A 560 8.66 14.72 7.12
C ALA A 560 9.68 15.11 8.21
N ALA A 561 10.20 14.13 8.94
CA ALA A 561 11.44 14.30 9.69
C ALA A 561 12.62 14.29 8.69
N PRO A 562 13.43 15.35 8.62
CA PRO A 562 14.38 15.51 7.52
C PRO A 562 15.55 14.53 7.65
N ALA A 563 15.72 13.73 6.60
CA ALA A 563 17.02 13.20 6.22
C ALA A 563 17.91 14.37 5.76
N ALA A 564 18.60 15.00 6.71
CA ALA A 564 19.87 15.71 6.51
C ALA A 564 20.45 16.08 7.88
N ALA A 565 21.54 15.44 8.28
CA ALA A 565 22.39 15.94 9.36
C ALA A 565 23.10 17.21 8.87
N GLY A 566 22.47 18.35 9.08
CA GLY A 566 23.07 19.68 8.97
C GLY A 566 22.65 20.49 10.19
N ALA A 567 23.59 21.19 10.81
CA ALA A 567 23.43 21.91 12.08
C ALA A 567 22.06 22.60 12.22
N ALA A 568 21.32 22.26 13.28
CA ALA A 568 19.96 22.72 13.50
C ALA A 568 19.90 24.24 13.69
N ILE A 569 19.23 24.93 12.77
CA ILE A 569 18.75 26.30 12.97
C ILE A 569 17.47 26.28 13.80
N GLU A 570 17.13 27.38 14.45
CA GLU A 570 15.85 27.54 15.17
C GLU A 570 14.68 27.25 14.21
N PRO A 571 13.60 26.59 14.68
CA PRO A 571 12.43 26.35 13.84
C PRO A 571 11.96 27.65 13.18
N ILE A 572 11.82 27.61 11.86
CA ILE A 572 11.29 28.73 11.09
C ILE A 572 9.84 28.96 11.56
N ALA A 573 9.49 30.21 11.87
CA ALA A 573 8.14 30.59 12.28
C ALA A 573 7.11 30.27 11.17
N ASP A 574 5.82 30.26 11.55
CA ASP A 574 4.71 29.99 10.64
C ASP A 574 4.75 30.89 9.40
N THR A 575 4.25 30.37 8.27
CA THR A 575 4.21 31.12 7.00
C THR A 575 3.32 32.35 7.13
N ILE A 576 3.88 33.51 6.77
CA ILE A 576 3.13 34.77 6.67
C ILE A 576 2.79 35.10 5.22
N THR A 577 1.76 35.91 4.98
CA THR A 577 1.43 36.37 3.63
C THR A 577 2.35 37.49 3.17
N ILE A 578 2.40 37.78 1.85
CA ILE A 578 3.14 38.94 1.33
C ILE A 578 2.61 40.26 1.91
N ASP A 579 1.32 40.33 2.23
CA ASP A 579 0.70 41.48 2.87
C ASP A 579 1.20 41.67 4.30
N ASP A 580 1.49 40.58 5.02
CA ASP A 580 2.07 40.63 6.36
C ASP A 580 3.52 41.12 6.34
N PHE A 581 4.31 40.68 5.35
CA PHE A 581 5.67 41.21 5.15
C PHE A 581 5.64 42.69 4.75
N ALA A 582 4.74 43.09 3.84
CA ALA A 582 4.61 44.47 3.38
C ALA A 582 4.23 45.47 4.49
N LYS A 583 3.65 44.99 5.62
CA LYS A 583 3.38 45.79 6.82
C LYS A 583 4.66 46.23 7.55
N VAL A 584 5.79 45.56 7.37
CA VAL A 584 7.06 45.92 8.01
C VAL A 584 7.85 46.86 7.08
N ASP A 585 8.18 48.06 7.55
CA ASP A 585 9.01 49.00 6.79
C ASP A 585 10.47 48.88 7.19
N LEU A 586 11.24 48.10 6.44
CA LEU A 586 12.68 47.92 6.62
C LEU A 586 13.45 48.95 5.79
N ARG A 587 14.35 49.69 6.44
CA ARG A 587 15.14 50.75 5.82
C ARG A 587 16.63 50.59 6.10
N VAL A 588 17.45 51.04 5.14
CA VAL A 588 18.87 51.26 5.38
C VAL A 588 19.06 52.56 6.17
N ALA A 589 19.85 52.52 7.24
CA ALA A 589 20.18 53.66 8.08
C ALA A 589 21.70 53.79 8.25
N LYS A 590 22.20 55.02 8.33
CA LYS A 590 23.59 55.32 8.71
C LYS A 590 23.68 55.55 10.21
N ILE A 591 24.63 54.88 10.86
CA ILE A 591 24.94 55.14 12.27
C ILE A 591 25.81 56.39 12.31
N VAL A 592 25.23 57.54 12.71
CA VAL A 592 25.96 58.81 12.77
C VAL A 592 26.66 59.00 14.12
N GLU A 593 26.13 58.37 15.17
CA GLU A 593 26.73 58.38 16.50
C GLU A 593 26.38 57.09 17.24
N CYS A 594 27.32 56.59 18.05
CA CYS A 594 27.08 55.46 18.95
C CYS A 594 27.72 55.75 20.30
N GLN A 595 27.03 55.42 21.40
CA GLN A 595 27.53 55.57 22.75
C GLN A 595 27.13 54.39 23.62
N LYS A 596 27.92 54.11 24.66
CA LYS A 596 27.54 53.14 25.70
C LYS A 596 26.46 53.73 26.59
N VAL A 597 25.48 52.91 26.96
CA VAL A 597 24.41 53.34 27.87
C VAL A 597 24.89 53.21 29.31
N GLU A 598 25.02 54.34 30.02
CA GLU A 598 25.44 54.34 31.43
C GLU A 598 24.44 53.56 32.30
N GLY A 599 24.94 52.58 33.06
CA GLY A 599 24.10 51.68 33.86
C GLY A 599 23.53 50.46 33.11
N SER A 600 23.97 50.18 31.88
CA SER A 600 23.69 48.92 31.16
C SER A 600 24.98 48.25 30.67
N ASN A 601 25.05 46.94 30.83
CA ASN A 601 26.15 46.11 30.30
C ASN A 601 25.77 45.39 28.99
N LYS A 602 24.58 45.67 28.44
CA LYS A 602 24.05 45.01 27.24
C LYS A 602 23.68 45.96 26.09
N LEU A 603 23.57 47.26 26.35
CA LEU A 603 22.95 48.20 25.40
C LEU A 603 23.94 49.24 24.87
N LEU A 604 23.91 49.44 23.56
CA LEU A 604 24.44 50.63 22.89
C LEU A 604 23.29 51.55 22.48
N GLN A 605 23.50 52.85 22.59
CA GLN A 605 22.63 53.89 22.05
C GLN A 605 23.16 54.29 20.67
N LEU A 606 22.30 54.21 19.65
CA LEU A 606 22.59 54.51 18.26
C LEU A 606 21.77 55.72 17.81
N THR A 607 22.43 56.73 17.29
CA THR A 607 21.81 57.83 16.54
C THR A 607 21.86 57.46 15.06
N LEU A 608 20.69 57.27 14.45
CA LEU A 608 20.53 56.76 13.09
C LEU A 608 20.01 57.85 12.16
N ASP A 609 20.65 58.00 11.00
CA ASP A 609 20.16 58.83 9.89
C ASP A 609 19.55 57.94 8.80
N LEU A 610 18.26 58.14 8.51
CA LEU A 610 17.51 57.45 7.46
C LEU A 610 17.29 58.32 6.22
N GLY A 611 17.90 59.51 6.15
CA GLY A 611 17.67 60.45 5.05
C GLY A 611 16.34 61.21 5.12
N GLU A 612 15.63 61.15 6.26
CA GLU A 612 14.32 61.81 6.47
C GLU A 612 14.43 63.24 7.03
N GLY A 613 15.62 63.84 7.03
CA GLY A 613 15.86 65.20 7.52
C GLY A 613 15.97 65.32 9.05
N ARG A 614 15.80 64.22 9.79
CA ARG A 614 16.08 64.11 11.23
C ARG A 614 16.79 62.78 11.54
N THR A 615 17.46 62.72 12.68
CA THR A 615 17.98 61.46 13.22
C THR A 615 16.98 60.79 14.15
N ARG A 616 17.11 59.47 14.30
CA ARG A 616 16.32 58.65 15.23
C ARG A 616 17.22 58.05 16.29
N ASN A 617 16.71 57.94 17.50
CA ASN A 617 17.42 57.29 18.60
C ASN A 617 16.98 55.83 18.76
N VAL A 618 17.91 54.87 18.75
CA VAL A 618 17.64 53.44 18.91
C VAL A 618 18.59 52.82 19.92
N PHE A 619 18.06 52.05 20.88
CA PHE A 619 18.90 51.27 21.79
C PHE A 619 18.93 49.81 21.36
N SER A 620 20.13 49.23 21.21
CA SER A 620 20.31 47.86 20.71
C SER A 620 21.16 47.00 21.64
N GLY A 621 20.79 45.72 21.77
CA GLY A 621 21.37 44.71 22.67
C GLY A 621 22.74 44.16 22.27
N ILE A 622 23.54 44.93 21.55
CA ILE A 622 24.72 44.47 20.78
C ILE A 622 26.06 44.81 21.45
N GLN A 623 26.04 45.33 22.67
CA GLN A 623 27.24 45.81 23.38
C GLN A 623 28.28 44.71 23.64
N SER A 624 27.85 43.44 23.73
CA SER A 624 28.77 42.30 23.92
C SER A 624 29.63 42.00 22.69
N ALA A 625 29.20 42.42 21.49
CA ALA A 625 29.88 42.13 20.23
C ALA A 625 30.56 43.36 19.59
N TYR A 626 30.12 44.59 19.92
CA TYR A 626 30.61 45.80 19.27
C TYR A 626 30.96 46.92 20.27
N THR A 627 32.01 47.68 19.96
CA THR A 627 32.30 48.97 20.59
C THR A 627 31.73 50.12 19.76
N PRO A 628 31.44 51.29 20.35
CA PRO A 628 30.88 52.42 19.61
C PRO A 628 31.67 52.83 18.36
N GLU A 629 32.99 52.81 18.45
CA GLU A 629 33.91 53.23 17.40
C GLU A 629 33.84 52.30 16.17
N GLN A 630 33.42 51.04 16.35
CA GLN A 630 33.27 50.08 15.25
C GLN A 630 32.00 50.30 14.44
N LEU A 631 31.03 51.05 14.97
CA LEU A 631 29.70 51.21 14.38
C LEU A 631 29.50 52.58 13.73
N VAL A 632 30.13 53.64 14.25
CA VAL A 632 29.99 54.98 13.69
C VAL A 632 30.45 54.99 12.22
N GLY A 633 29.59 55.52 11.35
CA GLY A 633 29.81 55.61 9.90
C GLY A 633 29.29 54.42 9.10
N LYS A 634 28.96 53.28 9.74
CA LYS A 634 28.42 52.10 9.06
C LYS A 634 26.95 52.24 8.68
N LEU A 635 26.55 51.46 7.69
CA LEU A 635 25.15 51.27 7.32
C LEU A 635 24.59 50.02 8.00
N THR A 636 23.31 50.07 8.39
CA THR A 636 22.60 48.95 9.00
C THR A 636 21.14 48.92 8.57
N VAL A 637 20.43 47.83 8.88
CA VAL A 637 19.00 47.67 8.64
C VAL A 637 18.19 47.98 9.88
N VAL A 638 17.18 48.83 9.74
CA VAL A 638 16.25 49.22 10.81
C VAL A 638 14.80 48.94 10.42
N VAL A 639 14.01 48.46 11.37
CA VAL A 639 12.55 48.49 11.29
C VAL A 639 12.08 49.91 11.60
N ALA A 640 11.70 50.66 10.57
CA ALA A 640 11.42 52.08 10.63
C ALA A 640 9.99 52.44 11.05
N ASN A 641 9.03 51.51 10.95
CA ASN A 641 7.63 51.75 11.31
C ASN A 641 7.19 51.06 12.61
N LEU A 642 8.15 50.66 13.46
CA LEU A 642 7.85 50.16 14.80
C LEU A 642 7.45 51.34 15.73
N ALA A 643 6.41 51.14 16.54
CA ALA A 643 5.97 52.17 17.49
C ALA A 643 7.11 52.50 18.49
N PRO A 644 7.38 53.80 18.77
CA PRO A 644 8.44 54.18 19.70
C PRO A 644 8.22 53.57 21.10
N ARG A 645 9.27 52.97 21.66
CA ARG A 645 9.22 52.33 22.98
C ARG A 645 9.98 53.17 24.00
N LYS A 646 9.29 53.62 25.06
CA LYS A 646 9.92 54.30 26.19
C LYS A 646 10.73 53.29 27.01
N MET A 647 12.02 53.53 27.15
CA MET A 647 12.95 52.74 27.97
C MET A 647 13.49 53.58 29.13
N LYS A 648 14.16 52.93 30.08
CA LYS A 648 14.74 53.59 31.26
C LYS A 648 15.71 54.74 30.88
N PHE A 649 16.38 54.62 29.74
CA PHE A 649 17.47 55.51 29.30
C PHE A 649 17.05 56.51 28.20
N GLY A 650 15.80 56.43 27.71
CA GLY A 650 15.31 57.26 26.61
C GLY A 650 14.22 56.56 25.80
N VAL A 651 13.81 57.17 24.69
CA VAL A 651 12.84 56.57 23.76
C VAL A 651 13.59 55.92 22.59
N SER A 652 13.23 54.67 22.24
CA SER A 652 13.73 53.98 21.05
C SER A 652 12.72 54.08 19.93
N GLU A 653 13.12 54.69 18.82
CA GLU A 653 12.27 55.04 17.67
C GLU A 653 12.42 54.05 16.49
N GLY A 654 12.82 52.81 16.80
CA GLY A 654 13.05 51.73 15.84
C GLY A 654 13.78 50.55 16.47
N MET A 655 14.09 49.57 15.63
CA MET A 655 14.85 48.37 15.98
C MET A 655 15.87 48.04 14.89
N VAL A 656 17.15 47.96 15.25
CA VAL A 656 18.23 47.48 14.36
C VAL A 656 18.20 45.96 14.31
N LEU A 657 18.42 45.38 13.13
CA LEU A 657 18.45 43.93 12.95
C LEU A 657 19.86 43.36 13.15
N ALA A 658 19.95 42.32 13.97
CA ALA A 658 21.16 41.53 14.18
C ALA A 658 20.82 40.04 14.23
N ALA A 659 21.72 39.20 13.74
CA ALA A 659 21.62 37.74 13.79
C ALA A 659 22.35 37.18 15.01
N SER A 660 21.75 36.15 15.63
CA SER A 660 22.33 35.33 16.71
C SER A 660 21.81 33.90 16.61
N ALA A 661 22.53 32.94 17.20
CA ALA A 661 22.03 31.57 17.34
C ALA A 661 21.04 31.45 18.50
N ALA A 662 20.12 30.48 18.43
CA ALA A 662 19.17 30.19 19.51
C ALA A 662 19.87 29.67 20.78
N ASP A 663 20.97 28.92 20.63
CA ASP A 663 21.87 28.55 21.73
C ASP A 663 23.15 29.39 21.69
N GLU A 664 23.10 30.55 22.37
CA GLU A 664 24.25 31.46 22.49
C GLU A 664 25.46 30.80 23.18
N LYS A 665 25.31 29.67 23.88
CA LYS A 665 26.44 28.95 24.51
C LYS A 665 27.12 27.99 23.54
N ALA A 666 26.36 27.37 22.64
CA ALA A 666 26.91 26.47 21.61
C ALA A 666 27.54 27.26 20.45
N THR A 667 26.92 28.36 20.02
CA THR A 667 27.41 29.21 18.93
C THR A 667 27.33 30.69 19.33
N PRO A 668 28.35 31.23 20.01
CA PRO A 668 28.33 32.62 20.49
C PRO A 668 28.54 33.62 19.36
N GLY A 669 27.77 34.72 19.35
CA GLY A 669 27.98 35.87 18.45
C GLY A 669 26.71 36.68 18.21
N LEU A 670 26.87 38.00 18.03
CA LEU A 670 25.84 38.91 17.53
C LEU A 670 26.37 39.61 16.28
N TYR A 671 25.64 39.53 15.18
CA TYR A 671 26.07 40.02 13.87
C TYR A 671 25.07 41.04 13.34
N ILE A 672 25.41 42.33 13.34
CA ILE A 672 24.59 43.37 12.74
C ILE A 672 24.49 43.13 11.23
N LEU A 673 23.28 43.28 10.68
CA LEU A 673 23.07 43.21 9.23
C LEU A 673 23.54 44.50 8.56
N GLU A 674 24.50 44.37 7.65
CA GLU A 674 25.06 45.46 6.83
C GLU A 674 24.60 45.28 5.37
N PRO A 675 24.08 46.33 4.70
CA PRO A 675 23.76 46.25 3.28
C PRO A 675 25.03 46.23 2.41
N HIS A 676 24.94 45.64 1.21
CA HIS A 676 26.03 45.65 0.23
C HIS A 676 26.39 47.07 -0.24
N GLU A 677 27.60 47.21 -0.80
CA GLU A 677 28.11 48.47 -1.34
C GLU A 677 27.16 49.10 -2.37
N GLY A 678 26.98 50.42 -2.29
CA GLY A 678 26.04 51.19 -3.12
C GLY A 678 24.68 51.47 -2.47
N ALA A 679 24.35 50.81 -1.36
CA ALA A 679 23.19 51.19 -0.55
C ALA A 679 23.39 52.57 0.10
N VAL A 680 22.32 53.35 0.19
CA VAL A 680 22.32 54.68 0.84
C VAL A 680 21.20 54.79 1.89
N PRO A 681 21.33 55.67 2.89
CA PRO A 681 20.29 55.89 3.89
C PRO A 681 18.92 56.17 3.27
N GLY A 682 17.88 55.52 3.80
CA GLY A 682 16.48 55.70 3.39
C GLY A 682 15.97 54.71 2.32
N MET A 683 16.86 53.95 1.68
CA MET A 683 16.45 52.88 0.75
C MET A 683 15.58 51.85 1.47
N ARG A 684 14.44 51.50 0.85
CA ARG A 684 13.52 50.46 1.34
C ARG A 684 14.05 49.09 0.99
N ILE A 685 14.00 48.16 1.94
CA ILE A 685 14.25 46.75 1.72
C ILE A 685 12.89 46.10 1.44
N GLY A 686 12.80 45.38 0.33
CA GLY A 686 11.57 44.78 -0.20
C GLY A 686 11.68 43.29 -0.43
#